data_AF-A0A7C9BE54-F1
#
_entry.id   AF-A0A7C9BE54-F1
#
_cell.length_a   1.000
_cell.length_b   1.000
_cell.length_c   1.000
_cell.angle_alpha   90.00
_cell.angle_beta   90.00
_cell.angle_gamma   90.00
#
_symmetry.space_group_name_H-M   'P 1'
#
loop_
_entity.id
_entity.type
_entity.pdbx_description
1 polymer ?
#
loop_
_entity_poly.entity_id
_entity_poly.type
_entity_poly.pdbx_seq_one_letter_code
_entity_poly.pdbx_strand_id
1 'polypeptide(L)'
;MRRFVAPMLSLGMMLVLLVPVSGQKFAHPGINQTAADLQYMKAEVLKGHQPYKDAFERLKAATDLDFKVTPYTHVLRGPYGRPNIGGDDLSKGATLAYNCALLWYITDDKTYADKAIQVLNAWSGTLWDFDYNDAKLLAAWTGHLLCNAAELLKYTPSGWKNHDIDRFTHLMTTVYYPLLRYYFPQANGNWDGAIIHSILAIAVFTDNRSLFDQATDHLLHGPVNGSLFKYIFPSGQCQESTRDQGHVQLGLGEFAGAAQIAYTQGVDVFSMADNRLALGYEYTARFLMGETPHCYGLISERAKTLRDDYEYVYRHYAAMGVEVPYTKLAADSVRNNASRSILTSVRKPGSIKSGKYPPIRASTIGYIAGALAIPATKIPGDAVRVAPGQSLQQALDAAAGSKRWVVAQAGLHTLPTTLKIPSGVTLAGEGIQTILFLDPSSGVRDAIVSATDDLHDVTLRDFVIEGSTQPETGTDPNSRRSFRSTANRGGIMFLSPRQGAMANLSFINLTVRNCTYNGVFVSGATQVTVTSCDFTENGSSVVPGPKLQHNLLLTHCENVKIKGCRLDTSPFGCGLSLGHCKQVSVSASEIARNGHYGILVAESEDITIEENLIEANDRSGVMMEYLDLGSNQVTVQGNRIQYNQGFGVEAYALKKGMIKNNTYEGNGSSAKQEKISEEKRILME
;
A
#
# COMPACT_ATOMS: atom_id res chain seq x y z
N MET A 1 65.54 2.32 52.57
CA MET A 1 64.37 2.18 53.47
C MET A 1 63.10 2.41 52.66
N ARG A 2 62.23 1.40 52.56
CA ARG A 2 60.95 1.44 51.84
C ARG A 2 59.91 2.25 52.63
N ARG A 3 59.09 3.07 51.95
CA ARG A 3 57.73 3.38 52.41
C ARG A 3 56.76 3.41 51.21
N PHE A 4 55.74 2.57 51.36
CA PHE A 4 54.55 2.47 50.51
C PHE A 4 53.63 3.66 50.74
N VAL A 5 52.96 4.14 49.69
CA VAL A 5 51.71 4.92 49.77
C VAL A 5 50.74 4.34 48.74
N ALA A 6 49.59 3.85 49.21
CA ALA A 6 48.48 3.41 48.38
C ALA A 6 47.46 4.58 48.23
N PRO A 7 46.84 4.81 47.06
CA PRO A 7 45.75 5.78 46.94
C PRO A 7 44.37 5.12 47.09
N MET A 8 43.47 5.87 47.74
CA MET A 8 42.07 5.56 48.02
C MET A 8 41.24 5.34 46.75
N LEU A 9 40.38 4.30 46.77
CA LEU A 9 39.25 4.17 45.86
C LEU A 9 38.09 5.06 46.35
N SER A 10 37.65 5.99 45.51
CA SER A 10 36.37 6.70 45.63
C SER A 10 35.32 5.98 44.79
N LEU A 11 34.36 5.32 45.46
CA LEU A 11 33.22 4.64 44.84
C LEU A 11 32.12 5.68 44.55
N GLY A 12 31.98 6.10 43.30
CA GLY A 12 30.87 6.96 42.86
C GLY A 12 29.62 6.12 42.56
N MET A 13 28.60 6.22 43.40
CA MET A 13 27.32 5.54 43.22
C MET A 13 26.50 6.27 42.16
N MET A 14 26.43 5.71 40.94
CA MET A 14 25.64 6.25 39.84
C MET A 14 24.17 5.84 40.03
N LEU A 15 23.34 6.79 40.47
CA LEU A 15 21.90 6.61 40.65
C LEU A 15 21.23 6.56 39.27
N VAL A 16 20.93 5.35 38.78
CA VAL A 16 20.12 5.17 37.57
C VAL A 16 18.67 5.48 37.94
N LEU A 17 18.19 6.65 37.55
CA LEU A 17 16.76 6.98 37.53
C LEU A 17 16.11 6.12 36.44
N LEU A 18 15.60 4.95 36.83
CA LEU A 18 14.62 4.21 36.04
C LEU A 18 13.36 5.07 35.96
N VAL A 19 13.19 5.79 34.85
CA VAL A 19 11.88 6.36 34.50
C VAL A 19 11.00 5.16 34.14
N PRO A 20 9.92 4.87 34.89
CA PRO A 20 9.00 3.85 34.46
C PRO A 20 8.34 4.35 33.19
N VAL A 21 8.56 3.66 32.07
CA VAL A 21 7.74 3.81 30.86
C VAL A 21 6.37 3.20 31.20
N SER A 22 5.56 3.99 31.89
CA SER A 22 4.13 3.74 32.02
C SER A 22 3.53 3.96 30.63
N GLY A 23 3.28 2.88 29.89
CA GLY A 23 2.54 2.95 28.62
C GLY A 23 1.24 3.74 28.81
N GLN A 24 0.94 4.66 27.90
CA GLN A 24 -0.27 5.48 27.98
C GLN A 24 -1.50 4.57 28.10
N LYS A 25 -2.30 4.78 29.16
CA LYS A 25 -3.59 4.08 29.31
C LYS A 25 -4.53 4.51 28.18
N PHE A 26 -5.38 3.60 27.72
CA PHE A 26 -6.38 3.94 26.71
C PHE A 26 -7.35 5.00 27.25
N ALA A 27 -7.75 5.92 26.36
CA ALA A 27 -8.83 6.84 26.63
C ALA A 27 -10.17 6.14 26.42
N HIS A 28 -11.12 6.31 27.35
CA HIS A 28 -12.43 5.68 27.32
C HIS A 28 -13.58 6.65 27.69
N PRO A 29 -14.70 6.63 26.93
CA PRO A 29 -14.79 6.10 25.56
C PRO A 29 -13.70 6.69 24.66
N GLY A 30 -13.24 5.93 23.68
CA GLY A 30 -12.15 6.36 22.80
C GLY A 30 -11.89 5.47 21.59
N ILE A 31 -12.82 4.59 21.21
CA ILE A 31 -12.76 3.92 19.91
C ILE A 31 -13.04 4.96 18.82
N ASN A 32 -14.30 5.35 18.59
CA ASN A 32 -14.60 6.35 17.55
C ASN A 32 -14.57 7.80 18.04
N GLN A 33 -14.93 8.05 19.30
CA GLN A 33 -15.08 9.39 19.87
C GLN A 33 -14.67 9.39 21.35
N THR A 34 -14.04 10.46 21.81
CA THR A 34 -13.78 10.64 23.25
C THR A 34 -15.06 10.98 24.02
N ALA A 35 -15.04 10.84 25.34
CA ALA A 35 -16.12 11.35 26.21
C ALA A 35 -16.47 12.82 25.91
N ALA A 36 -15.47 13.66 25.65
CA ALA A 36 -15.65 15.08 25.34
C ALA A 36 -16.29 15.31 23.96
N ASP A 37 -15.92 14.50 22.97
CA ASP A 37 -16.51 14.57 21.62
C ASP A 37 -17.99 14.14 21.64
N LEU A 38 -18.30 13.07 22.38
CA LEU A 38 -19.67 12.58 22.55
C LEU A 38 -20.56 13.62 23.26
N GLN A 39 -20.07 14.24 24.34
CA GLN A 39 -20.81 15.31 25.04
C GLN A 39 -21.08 16.50 24.11
N TYR A 40 -20.08 16.90 23.31
CA TYR A 40 -20.24 17.97 22.35
C TYR A 40 -21.27 17.60 21.26
N MET A 41 -21.18 16.40 20.71
CA MET A 41 -22.16 15.88 19.74
C MET A 41 -23.59 15.92 20.30
N LYS A 42 -23.81 15.42 21.52
CA LYS A 42 -25.11 15.46 22.20
C LYS A 42 -25.61 16.90 22.35
N ALA A 43 -24.74 17.83 22.76
CA ALA A 43 -25.12 19.23 22.91
C ALA A 43 -25.54 19.87 21.58
N GLU A 44 -24.84 19.58 20.48
CA GLU A 44 -25.18 20.09 19.15
C GLU A 44 -26.54 19.56 18.66
N VAL A 45 -26.82 18.27 18.91
CA VAL A 45 -28.12 17.66 18.58
C VAL A 45 -29.25 18.30 19.41
N LEU A 46 -29.09 18.39 20.73
CA LEU A 46 -30.13 18.91 21.63
C LEU A 46 -30.42 20.40 21.43
N LYS A 47 -29.42 21.18 20.97
CA LYS A 47 -29.61 22.58 20.56
C LYS A 47 -30.26 22.72 19.19
N GLY A 48 -30.44 21.62 18.45
CA GLY A 48 -31.03 21.63 17.12
C GLY A 48 -30.11 22.19 16.03
N HIS A 49 -28.79 22.18 16.24
CA HIS A 49 -27.84 22.66 15.24
C HIS A 49 -27.78 21.70 14.04
N GLN A 50 -27.78 22.29 12.84
CA GLN A 50 -27.58 21.52 11.60
C GLN A 50 -26.09 21.33 11.30
N PRO A 51 -25.68 20.19 10.73
CA PRO A 51 -26.53 19.08 10.22
C PRO A 51 -26.90 18.01 11.26
N TYR A 52 -26.49 18.16 12.52
CA TYR A 52 -26.56 17.09 13.53
C TYR A 52 -27.97 16.70 13.91
N LYS A 53 -28.87 17.68 14.02
CA LYS A 53 -30.28 17.44 14.33
C LYS A 53 -30.91 16.51 13.31
N ASP A 54 -30.80 16.83 12.01
CA ASP A 54 -31.45 16.01 10.99
C ASP A 54 -30.80 14.64 10.86
N ALA A 55 -29.47 14.54 11.06
CA ALA A 55 -28.77 13.27 11.10
C ALA A 55 -29.25 12.38 12.27
N PHE A 56 -29.49 12.97 13.44
CA PHE A 56 -30.08 12.28 14.59
C PHE A 56 -31.51 11.79 14.30
N GLU A 57 -32.37 12.62 13.73
CA GLU A 57 -33.74 12.20 13.39
C GLU A 57 -33.75 11.08 12.34
N ARG A 58 -32.88 11.16 11.32
CA ARG A 58 -32.70 10.07 10.35
C ARG A 58 -32.19 8.79 11.02
N LEU A 59 -31.22 8.87 11.93
CA LEU A 59 -30.72 7.72 12.67
C LEU A 59 -31.82 7.07 13.50
N LYS A 60 -32.61 7.89 14.21
CA LYS A 60 -33.74 7.45 15.02
C LYS A 60 -34.80 6.74 14.17
N ALA A 61 -35.17 7.34 13.03
CA ALA A 61 -36.14 6.77 12.11
C ALA A 61 -35.67 5.45 11.46
N ALA A 62 -34.37 5.32 11.20
CA ALA A 62 -33.78 4.11 10.63
C ALA A 62 -33.53 2.99 11.68
N THR A 63 -33.70 3.28 12.97
CA THR A 63 -33.43 2.32 14.05
C THR A 63 -34.67 1.51 14.39
N ASP A 64 -34.68 0.26 13.93
CA ASP A 64 -35.76 -0.69 14.18
C ASP A 64 -35.59 -1.39 15.54
N LEU A 65 -36.35 -0.93 16.54
CA LEU A 65 -36.37 -1.55 17.87
C LEU A 65 -37.10 -2.91 17.90
N ASP A 66 -37.96 -3.18 16.93
CA ASP A 66 -38.73 -4.42 16.82
C ASP A 66 -37.93 -5.54 16.13
N PHE A 67 -36.75 -5.22 15.57
CA PHE A 67 -35.86 -6.18 14.94
C PHE A 67 -35.61 -7.40 15.84
N LYS A 68 -35.95 -8.59 15.35
CA LYS A 68 -35.76 -9.84 16.08
C LYS A 68 -34.31 -10.30 16.01
N VAL A 69 -33.60 -10.23 17.14
CA VAL A 69 -32.22 -10.69 17.26
C VAL A 69 -32.16 -12.22 17.16
N THR A 70 -31.50 -12.72 16.11
CA THR A 70 -31.35 -14.16 15.85
C THR A 70 -29.86 -14.51 15.78
N PRO A 71 -29.24 -14.92 16.91
CA PRO A 71 -27.83 -15.29 16.92
C PRO A 71 -27.61 -16.72 16.39
N TYR A 72 -26.41 -16.99 15.89
CA TYR A 72 -26.00 -18.29 15.35
C TYR A 72 -24.71 -18.74 16.03
N THR A 73 -24.55 -20.05 16.24
CA THR A 73 -23.30 -20.63 16.75
C THR A 73 -22.20 -20.61 15.70
N HIS A 74 -22.55 -20.94 14.45
CA HIS A 74 -21.65 -20.92 13.31
C HIS A 74 -22.15 -19.90 12.29
N VAL A 75 -21.36 -18.86 12.02
CA VAL A 75 -21.66 -17.90 10.97
C VAL A 75 -20.88 -18.28 9.72
N LEU A 76 -21.60 -18.70 8.68
CA LEU A 76 -21.02 -19.22 7.44
C LEU A 76 -21.26 -18.23 6.31
N ARG A 77 -20.19 -17.71 5.70
CA ARG A 77 -20.32 -16.76 4.59
C ARG A 77 -19.30 -17.02 3.48
N GLY A 78 -19.79 -17.62 2.40
CA GLY A 78 -18.99 -17.96 1.22
C GLY A 78 -18.83 -16.83 0.22
N PRO A 79 -18.19 -17.09 -0.94
CA PRO A 79 -17.85 -16.05 -1.91
C PRO A 79 -19.08 -15.30 -2.38
N TYR A 80 -19.01 -13.98 -2.42
CA TYR A 80 -20.15 -13.12 -2.78
C TYR A 80 -21.38 -13.33 -1.88
N GLY A 81 -21.16 -13.70 -0.61
CA GLY A 81 -22.22 -14.01 0.35
C GLY A 81 -22.97 -15.30 0.06
N ARG A 82 -22.33 -16.33 -0.50
CA ARG A 82 -22.98 -17.61 -0.84
C ARG A 82 -22.13 -18.82 -0.40
N PRO A 83 -22.59 -19.66 0.56
CA PRO A 83 -23.82 -19.51 1.35
C PRO A 83 -23.76 -18.29 2.28
N ASN A 84 -24.89 -17.92 2.89
CA ASN A 84 -24.98 -16.91 3.94
C ASN A 84 -25.89 -17.43 5.05
N ILE A 85 -25.27 -17.91 6.13
CA ILE A 85 -25.96 -18.45 7.31
C ILE A 85 -25.54 -17.59 8.50
N GLY A 86 -26.49 -16.83 9.04
CA GLY A 86 -26.28 -15.92 10.17
C GLY A 86 -25.50 -14.64 9.86
N GLY A 87 -24.94 -14.48 8.66
CA GLY A 87 -24.11 -13.33 8.32
C GLY A 87 -24.89 -12.02 8.20
N ASP A 88 -26.07 -12.06 7.58
CA ASP A 88 -26.96 -10.89 7.49
C ASP A 88 -27.53 -10.51 8.86
N ASP A 89 -27.89 -11.48 9.69
CA ASP A 89 -28.37 -11.25 11.06
C ASP A 89 -27.30 -10.60 11.93
N LEU A 90 -26.05 -11.05 11.80
CA LEU A 90 -24.91 -10.46 12.51
C LEU A 90 -24.65 -9.02 12.07
N SER A 91 -24.63 -8.77 10.76
CA SER A 91 -24.38 -7.42 10.21
C SER A 91 -25.47 -6.42 10.60
N LYS A 92 -26.74 -6.82 10.47
CA LYS A 92 -27.89 -6.00 10.91
C LYS A 92 -27.87 -5.79 12.41
N GLY A 93 -27.58 -6.83 13.19
CA GLY A 93 -27.44 -6.76 14.64
C GLY A 93 -26.33 -5.77 15.07
N ALA A 94 -25.13 -5.88 14.49
CA ALA A 94 -24.01 -4.98 14.79
C ALA A 94 -24.35 -3.52 14.47
N THR A 95 -24.99 -3.27 13.32
CA THR A 95 -25.47 -1.94 12.95
C THR A 95 -26.51 -1.41 13.95
N LEU A 96 -27.50 -2.24 14.30
CA LEU A 96 -28.55 -1.89 15.25
C LEU A 96 -27.97 -1.58 16.64
N ALA A 97 -27.06 -2.41 17.15
CA ALA A 97 -26.43 -2.22 18.44
C ALA A 97 -25.72 -0.85 18.52
N TYR A 98 -24.98 -0.48 17.49
CA TYR A 98 -24.29 0.81 17.46
C TYR A 98 -25.26 1.99 17.33
N ASN A 99 -26.25 1.89 16.45
CA ASN A 99 -27.28 2.93 16.31
C ASN A 99 -28.00 3.17 17.65
N CYS A 100 -28.44 2.09 18.32
CA CYS A 100 -29.07 2.14 19.63
C CYS A 100 -28.13 2.71 20.71
N ALA A 101 -26.86 2.33 20.74
CA ALA A 101 -25.91 2.86 21.71
C ALA A 101 -25.69 4.39 21.56
N LEU A 102 -25.68 4.90 20.32
CA LEU A 102 -25.63 6.35 20.06
C LEU A 102 -26.93 7.05 20.45
N LEU A 103 -28.08 6.49 20.09
CA LEU A 103 -29.38 7.05 20.47
C LEU A 103 -29.53 7.10 21.99
N TRP A 104 -29.16 6.02 22.70
CA TRP A 104 -29.07 5.99 24.16
C TRP A 104 -28.24 7.15 24.70
N TYR A 105 -27.02 7.33 24.18
CA TYR A 105 -26.13 8.40 24.64
C TYR A 105 -26.77 9.78 24.48
N ILE A 106 -27.43 10.02 23.34
CA ILE A 106 -28.01 11.33 22.99
C ILE A 106 -29.29 11.60 23.79
N THR A 107 -30.18 10.61 23.95
CA THR A 107 -31.53 10.81 24.49
C THR A 107 -31.68 10.47 25.97
N ASP A 108 -30.75 9.71 26.54
CA ASP A 108 -30.89 9.04 27.85
C ASP A 108 -32.10 8.10 27.94
N ASP A 109 -32.68 7.69 26.80
CA ASP A 109 -33.81 6.76 26.74
C ASP A 109 -33.32 5.29 26.83
N LYS A 110 -33.63 4.68 27.97
CA LYS A 110 -33.17 3.34 28.35
C LYS A 110 -33.57 2.25 27.37
N THR A 111 -34.66 2.42 26.61
CA THR A 111 -35.10 1.45 25.62
C THR A 111 -34.03 1.18 24.57
N TYR A 112 -33.27 2.20 24.14
CA TYR A 112 -32.17 2.02 23.20
C TYR A 112 -30.99 1.26 23.84
N ALA A 113 -30.63 1.59 25.09
CA ALA A 113 -29.58 0.85 25.80
C ALA A 113 -29.95 -0.63 25.97
N ASP A 114 -31.19 -0.91 26.38
CA ASP A 114 -31.68 -2.27 26.57
C ASP A 114 -31.64 -3.07 25.27
N LYS A 115 -32.02 -2.45 24.14
CA LYS A 115 -31.94 -3.08 22.83
C LYS A 115 -30.50 -3.39 22.41
N ALA A 116 -29.58 -2.45 22.59
CA ALA A 116 -28.17 -2.67 22.27
C ALA A 116 -27.56 -3.77 23.14
N ILE A 117 -27.84 -3.78 24.45
CA ILE A 117 -27.44 -4.84 25.39
C ILE A 117 -28.03 -6.19 24.96
N GLN A 118 -29.31 -6.24 24.55
CA GLN A 118 -29.94 -7.46 24.06
C GLN A 118 -29.15 -8.06 22.88
N VAL A 119 -28.76 -7.23 21.91
CA VAL A 119 -27.98 -7.69 20.75
C VAL A 119 -26.60 -8.21 21.17
N LEU A 120 -25.84 -7.43 21.95
CA LEU A 120 -24.50 -7.80 22.38
C LEU A 120 -24.50 -9.09 23.23
N ASN A 121 -25.48 -9.21 24.12
CA ASN A 121 -25.63 -10.39 24.98
C ASN A 121 -26.05 -11.63 24.21
N ALA A 122 -26.95 -11.50 23.23
CA ALA A 122 -27.39 -12.62 22.39
C ALA A 122 -26.24 -13.20 21.57
N TRP A 123 -25.45 -12.35 20.89
CA TRP A 123 -24.32 -12.83 20.08
C TRP A 123 -23.16 -13.35 20.95
N SER A 124 -22.79 -12.65 22.02
CA SER A 124 -21.72 -13.11 22.93
C SER A 124 -22.06 -14.39 23.69
N GLY A 125 -23.34 -14.71 23.86
CA GLY A 125 -23.80 -15.96 24.46
C GLY A 125 -23.92 -17.14 23.49
N THR A 126 -23.73 -16.94 22.18
CA THR A 126 -24.08 -17.97 21.18
C THR A 126 -23.01 -18.19 20.13
N LEU A 127 -22.34 -17.14 19.61
CA LEU A 127 -21.40 -17.27 18.50
C LEU A 127 -20.11 -18.02 18.90
N TRP A 128 -19.79 -19.09 18.18
CA TRP A 128 -18.63 -19.94 18.43
C TRP A 128 -17.53 -19.75 17.39
N ASP A 129 -17.89 -19.63 16.11
CA ASP A 129 -16.92 -19.47 15.02
C ASP A 129 -17.52 -18.84 13.75
N PHE A 130 -16.60 -18.55 12.83
CA PHE A 130 -16.85 -18.10 11.47
C PHE A 130 -16.17 -19.08 10.51
N ASP A 131 -16.82 -19.37 9.38
CA ASP A 131 -16.24 -20.21 8.34
C ASP A 131 -16.64 -19.76 6.93
N TYR A 132 -15.91 -20.26 5.93
CA TYR A 132 -15.81 -19.78 4.55
C TYR A 132 -15.02 -18.46 4.39
N ASN A 133 -14.69 -18.14 3.13
CA ASN A 133 -13.75 -17.08 2.79
C ASN A 133 -14.24 -15.67 3.16
N ASP A 134 -15.52 -15.34 2.92
CA ASP A 134 -16.07 -13.99 3.11
C ASP A 134 -16.46 -13.71 4.57
N ALA A 135 -16.49 -14.75 5.41
CA ALA A 135 -16.81 -14.61 6.83
C ALA A 135 -15.75 -13.82 7.61
N LYS A 136 -14.48 -13.89 7.21
CA LYS A 136 -13.42 -13.04 7.78
C LYS A 136 -13.71 -11.55 7.54
N LEU A 137 -14.12 -11.20 6.33
CA LEU A 137 -14.47 -9.82 5.99
C LEU A 137 -15.73 -9.36 6.72
N LEU A 138 -16.74 -10.24 6.83
CA LEU A 138 -17.92 -9.97 7.66
C LEU A 138 -17.53 -9.68 9.12
N ALA A 139 -16.71 -10.54 9.74
CA ALA A 139 -16.25 -10.32 11.12
C ALA A 139 -15.46 -9.00 11.25
N ALA A 140 -14.67 -8.66 10.24
CA ALA A 140 -13.94 -7.38 10.19
C ALA A 140 -14.88 -6.17 10.09
N TRP A 141 -16.01 -6.25 9.38
CA TRP A 141 -17.01 -5.17 9.33
C TRP A 141 -17.90 -5.09 10.58
N THR A 142 -18.14 -6.19 11.28
CA THR A 142 -19.03 -6.18 12.44
C THR A 142 -18.28 -5.94 13.75
N GLY A 143 -17.00 -6.31 13.83
CA GLY A 143 -16.21 -6.22 15.07
C GLY A 143 -16.12 -4.79 15.61
N HIS A 144 -15.68 -3.83 14.80
CA HIS A 144 -15.53 -2.43 15.22
C HIS A 144 -16.89 -1.79 15.60
N LEU A 145 -17.98 -2.14 14.91
CA LEU A 145 -19.32 -1.66 15.25
C LEU A 145 -19.77 -2.19 16.63
N LEU A 146 -19.60 -3.48 16.87
CA LEU A 146 -19.95 -4.13 18.14
C LEU A 146 -19.11 -3.57 19.30
N CYS A 147 -17.78 -3.45 19.11
CA CYS A 147 -16.89 -2.88 20.12
C CYS A 147 -17.24 -1.45 20.47
N ASN A 148 -17.54 -0.59 19.49
CA ASN A 148 -17.89 0.79 19.78
C ASN A 148 -19.26 0.90 20.47
N ALA A 149 -20.24 0.07 20.10
CA ALA A 149 -21.51 -0.02 20.84
C ALA A 149 -21.30 -0.45 22.29
N ALA A 150 -20.52 -1.51 22.50
CA ALA A 150 -20.18 -2.04 23.82
C ALA A 150 -19.43 -1.01 24.69
N GLU A 151 -18.49 -0.27 24.13
CA GLU A 151 -17.75 0.77 24.86
C GLU A 151 -18.68 1.88 25.37
N LEU A 152 -19.58 2.38 24.52
CA LEU A 152 -20.55 3.42 24.91
C LEU A 152 -21.44 2.94 26.05
N LEU A 153 -21.90 1.68 26.03
CA LEU A 153 -22.72 1.11 27.10
C LEU A 153 -21.92 0.90 28.39
N LYS A 154 -20.69 0.38 28.29
CA LYS A 154 -19.80 0.10 29.43
C LYS A 154 -19.47 1.38 30.23
N TYR A 155 -19.29 2.51 29.55
CA TYR A 155 -18.87 3.77 30.15
C TYR A 155 -20.01 4.80 30.34
N THR A 156 -21.27 4.36 30.28
CA THR A 156 -22.45 5.16 30.60
C THR A 156 -23.33 4.40 31.61
N PRO A 157 -24.31 5.04 32.29
CA PRO A 157 -25.21 4.36 33.23
C PRO A 157 -26.25 3.46 32.51
N SER A 158 -25.81 2.64 31.56
CA SER A 158 -26.64 1.75 30.74
C SER A 158 -27.17 0.53 31.49
N GLY A 159 -26.68 0.24 32.70
CA GLY A 159 -27.06 -0.96 33.45
C GLY A 159 -26.57 -2.28 32.83
N TRP A 160 -25.65 -2.24 31.86
CA TRP A 160 -25.02 -3.45 31.33
C TRP A 160 -24.21 -4.15 32.43
N LYS A 161 -24.46 -5.44 32.63
CA LYS A 161 -23.94 -6.17 33.79
C LYS A 161 -22.50 -6.61 33.56
N ASN A 162 -21.65 -6.55 34.60
CA ASN A 162 -20.23 -6.92 34.49
C ASN A 162 -20.01 -8.32 33.89
N HIS A 163 -20.75 -9.35 34.33
CA HIS A 163 -20.60 -10.70 33.78
C HIS A 163 -20.96 -10.80 32.29
N ASP A 164 -21.86 -9.94 31.79
CA ASP A 164 -22.21 -9.87 30.36
C ASP A 164 -21.12 -9.13 29.58
N ILE A 165 -20.52 -8.08 30.16
CA ILE A 165 -19.34 -7.38 29.62
C ILE A 165 -18.16 -8.35 29.49
N ASP A 166 -17.93 -9.18 30.51
CA ASP A 166 -16.87 -10.20 30.51
C ASP A 166 -17.11 -11.24 29.42
N ARG A 167 -18.37 -11.68 29.23
CA ARG A 167 -18.73 -12.61 28.15
C ARG A 167 -18.53 -12.01 26.76
N PHE A 168 -18.89 -10.75 26.56
CA PHE A 168 -18.63 -10.06 25.29
C PHE A 168 -17.13 -9.84 25.06
N THR A 169 -16.37 -9.48 26.10
CA THR A 169 -14.90 -9.42 26.05
C THR A 169 -14.30 -10.76 25.63
N HIS A 170 -14.84 -11.86 26.16
CA HIS A 170 -14.44 -13.21 25.77
C HIS A 170 -14.72 -13.46 24.28
N LEU A 171 -15.93 -13.16 23.77
CA LEU A 171 -16.25 -13.29 22.34
C LEU A 171 -15.22 -12.56 21.44
N MET A 172 -14.88 -11.31 21.78
CA MET A 172 -13.96 -10.53 20.96
C MET A 172 -12.54 -11.10 20.97
N THR A 173 -12.12 -11.69 22.08
CA THR A 173 -10.74 -12.19 22.27
C THR A 173 -10.55 -13.65 21.86
N THR A 174 -11.61 -14.48 21.86
CA THR A 174 -11.53 -15.92 21.57
C THR A 174 -12.21 -16.35 20.26
N VAL A 175 -13.03 -15.49 19.65
CA VAL A 175 -13.69 -15.79 18.36
C VAL A 175 -13.27 -14.79 17.27
N TYR A 176 -13.47 -13.48 17.50
CA TYR A 176 -13.12 -12.46 16.49
C TYR A 176 -11.61 -12.32 16.30
N TYR A 177 -10.86 -12.03 17.37
CA TYR A 177 -9.42 -11.80 17.24
C TYR A 177 -8.66 -12.99 16.64
N PRO A 178 -8.90 -14.26 17.03
CA PRO A 178 -8.20 -15.40 16.42
C PRO A 178 -8.41 -15.55 14.91
N LEU A 179 -9.58 -15.16 14.38
CA LEU A 179 -9.85 -15.13 12.94
C LEU A 179 -9.10 -13.97 12.25
N LEU A 180 -9.04 -12.82 12.91
CA LEU A 180 -8.54 -11.56 12.35
C LEU A 180 -7.00 -11.41 12.45
N ARG A 181 -6.36 -12.00 13.46
CA ARG A 181 -4.92 -11.79 13.79
C ARG A 181 -3.92 -12.17 12.69
N TYR A 182 -4.35 -12.96 11.71
CA TYR A 182 -3.51 -13.41 10.60
C TYR A 182 -3.72 -12.59 9.33
N TYR A 183 -4.57 -11.56 9.37
CA TYR A 183 -4.87 -10.68 8.24
C TYR A 183 -5.26 -11.46 6.96
N PHE A 184 -5.29 -10.79 5.81
CA PHE A 184 -5.29 -11.46 4.50
C PHE A 184 -4.71 -10.55 3.39
N PRO A 185 -3.42 -10.18 3.46
CA PRO A 185 -2.81 -9.21 2.55
C PRO A 185 -2.75 -9.67 1.09
N GLN A 186 -2.97 -10.96 0.82
CA GLN A 186 -3.12 -11.51 -0.54
C GLN A 186 -4.48 -11.18 -1.17
N ALA A 187 -5.48 -10.74 -0.40
CA ALA A 187 -6.71 -10.14 -0.94
C ALA A 187 -6.48 -8.70 -1.40
N ASN A 188 -7.53 -8.00 -1.83
CA ASN A 188 -7.45 -6.56 -2.06
C ASN A 188 -7.30 -5.82 -0.72
N GLY A 189 -6.61 -4.67 -0.72
CA GLY A 189 -6.20 -4.01 0.52
C GLY A 189 -7.35 -3.53 1.42
N ASN A 190 -8.57 -3.39 0.88
CA ASN A 190 -9.76 -3.10 1.70
C ASN A 190 -10.02 -4.15 2.79
N TRP A 191 -9.61 -5.42 2.58
CA TRP A 191 -9.78 -6.47 3.57
C TRP A 191 -8.95 -6.19 4.81
N ASP A 192 -7.66 -5.92 4.63
CA ASP A 192 -6.76 -5.61 5.74
C ASP A 192 -7.16 -4.28 6.39
N GLY A 193 -7.60 -3.28 5.62
CA GLY A 193 -8.19 -2.05 6.17
C GLY A 193 -9.31 -2.35 7.19
N ALA A 194 -10.29 -3.18 6.82
CA ALA A 194 -11.39 -3.57 7.72
C ALA A 194 -10.90 -4.38 8.94
N ILE A 195 -9.94 -5.29 8.72
CA ILE A 195 -9.37 -6.13 9.78
C ILE A 195 -8.64 -5.25 10.80
N ILE A 196 -7.79 -4.32 10.35
CA ILE A 196 -7.07 -3.36 11.21
C ILE A 196 -8.08 -2.53 12.01
N HIS A 197 -9.11 -1.99 11.35
CA HIS A 197 -10.15 -1.18 12.00
C HIS A 197 -10.81 -1.93 13.16
N SER A 198 -11.19 -3.20 12.95
CA SER A 198 -11.74 -4.06 14.00
C SER A 198 -10.73 -4.42 15.08
N ILE A 199 -9.48 -4.75 14.74
CA ILE A 199 -8.46 -5.10 15.74
C ILE A 199 -8.16 -3.90 16.64
N LEU A 200 -8.05 -2.68 16.09
CA LEU A 200 -7.86 -1.46 16.90
C LEU A 200 -9.03 -1.24 17.86
N ALA A 201 -10.27 -1.44 17.41
CA ALA A 201 -11.46 -1.32 18.26
C ALA A 201 -11.47 -2.37 19.39
N ILE A 202 -11.10 -3.62 19.08
CA ILE A 202 -10.95 -4.70 20.07
C ILE A 202 -9.84 -4.35 21.07
N ALA A 203 -8.71 -3.86 20.59
CA ALA A 203 -7.56 -3.50 21.43
C ALA A 203 -7.92 -2.43 22.44
N VAL A 204 -8.61 -1.36 22.01
CA VAL A 204 -9.11 -0.31 22.91
C VAL A 204 -10.12 -0.91 23.89
N PHE A 205 -11.18 -1.59 23.42
CA PHE A 205 -12.24 -2.12 24.29
C PHE A 205 -11.72 -3.06 25.40
N THR A 206 -10.67 -3.82 25.09
CA THR A 206 -10.05 -4.82 25.98
C THR A 206 -8.82 -4.31 26.74
N ASP A 207 -8.51 -3.02 26.66
CA ASP A 207 -7.33 -2.41 27.26
C ASP A 207 -5.98 -3.08 26.85
N ASN A 208 -5.91 -3.62 25.62
CA ASN A 208 -4.77 -4.38 25.11
C ASN A 208 -3.81 -3.53 24.24
N ARG A 209 -2.81 -2.92 24.88
CA ARG A 209 -1.82 -2.05 24.21
C ARG A 209 -1.00 -2.78 23.15
N SER A 210 -0.53 -4.00 23.45
CA SER A 210 0.27 -4.79 22.51
C SER A 210 -0.50 -5.09 21.22
N LEU A 211 -1.80 -5.36 21.33
CA LEU A 211 -2.66 -5.58 20.16
C LEU A 211 -2.83 -4.31 19.32
N PHE A 212 -3.01 -3.16 19.98
CA PHE A 212 -3.11 -1.87 19.31
C PHE A 212 -1.83 -1.52 18.55
N ASP A 213 -0.67 -1.72 19.18
CA ASP A 213 0.62 -1.42 18.59
C ASP A 213 0.89 -2.32 17.37
N GLN A 214 0.54 -3.60 17.44
CA GLN A 214 0.64 -4.54 16.31
C GLN A 214 -0.28 -4.16 15.14
N ALA A 215 -1.53 -3.76 15.42
CA ALA A 215 -2.44 -3.32 14.37
C ALA A 215 -2.03 -1.99 13.74
N THR A 216 -1.45 -1.08 14.53
CA THR A 216 -0.87 0.17 14.04
C THR A 216 0.36 -0.10 13.18
N ASP A 217 1.23 -1.03 13.59
CA ASP A 217 2.36 -1.46 12.76
C ASP A 217 1.91 -2.06 11.43
N HIS A 218 0.90 -2.95 11.44
CA HIS A 218 0.35 -3.52 10.21
C HIS A 218 -0.33 -2.46 9.32
N LEU A 219 -0.97 -1.45 9.90
CA LEU A 219 -1.51 -0.31 9.14
C LEU A 219 -0.43 0.40 8.33
N LEU A 220 0.79 0.52 8.87
CA LEU A 220 1.90 1.23 8.25
C LEU A 220 2.75 0.31 7.35
N HIS A 221 2.97 -0.94 7.76
CA HIS A 221 3.98 -1.85 7.20
C HIS A 221 3.43 -3.20 6.71
N GLY A 222 2.11 -3.40 6.73
CA GLY A 222 1.46 -4.61 6.23
C GLY A 222 1.93 -5.01 4.82
N PRO A 223 2.31 -6.28 4.59
CA PRO A 223 2.93 -6.72 3.35
C PRO A 223 1.92 -6.79 2.19
N VAL A 224 2.42 -7.02 0.97
CA VAL A 224 1.59 -7.17 -0.25
C VAL A 224 0.58 -6.02 -0.49
N ASN A 225 -0.65 -6.09 0.03
CA ASN A 225 -1.67 -5.04 -0.08
C ASN A 225 -2.12 -4.49 1.29
N GLY A 226 -1.50 -4.94 2.39
CA GLY A 226 -2.06 -4.86 3.73
C GLY A 226 -1.95 -3.49 4.42
N SER A 227 -1.09 -2.59 3.93
CA SER A 227 -0.86 -1.29 4.56
C SER A 227 -1.54 -0.12 3.84
N LEU A 228 -1.71 0.99 4.55
CA LEU A 228 -2.22 2.25 4.03
C LEU A 228 -1.42 2.73 2.80
N PHE A 229 -0.09 2.64 2.86
CA PHE A 229 0.81 3.12 1.80
C PHE A 229 0.92 2.15 0.62
N LYS A 230 0.42 0.92 0.77
CA LYS A 230 0.20 -0.03 -0.33
C LYS A 230 -1.18 0.12 -0.95
N TYR A 231 -2.17 0.57 -0.18
CA TYR A 231 -3.51 0.83 -0.67
C TYR A 231 -3.63 2.16 -1.42
N ILE A 232 -2.97 3.22 -0.93
CA ILE A 232 -2.99 4.56 -1.52
C ILE A 232 -1.58 4.91 -2.00
N PHE A 233 -1.43 5.04 -3.32
CA PHE A 233 -0.15 5.36 -3.95
C PHE A 233 0.23 6.84 -3.76
N PRO A 234 1.51 7.21 -3.95
CA PRO A 234 1.97 8.61 -3.92
C PRO A 234 1.26 9.55 -4.89
N SER A 235 0.62 9.02 -5.94
CA SER A 235 -0.20 9.78 -6.88
C SER A 235 -1.61 10.09 -6.35
N GLY A 236 -2.02 9.47 -5.25
CA GLY A 236 -3.40 9.44 -4.74
C GLY A 236 -4.26 8.33 -5.33
N GLN A 237 -3.79 7.65 -6.39
CA GLN A 237 -4.47 6.48 -6.92
C GLN A 237 -4.60 5.42 -5.82
N CYS A 238 -5.78 4.82 -5.71
CA CYS A 238 -6.00 3.66 -4.87
C CYS A 238 -5.70 2.37 -5.64
N GLN A 239 -5.21 1.34 -4.96
CA GLN A 239 -4.93 0.03 -5.53
C GLN A 239 -6.15 -0.55 -6.27
N GLU A 240 -7.36 -0.27 -5.78
CA GLU A 240 -8.62 -0.74 -6.37
C GLU A 240 -9.26 0.18 -7.42
N SER A 241 -8.61 1.28 -7.83
CA SER A 241 -9.18 2.24 -8.79
C SER A 241 -9.60 1.59 -10.13
N THR A 242 -8.97 0.49 -10.53
CA THR A 242 -9.28 -0.26 -11.75
C THR A 242 -10.38 -1.32 -11.56
N ARG A 243 -10.84 -1.57 -10.33
CA ARG A 243 -11.87 -2.57 -10.00
C ARG A 243 -13.27 -2.00 -10.10
N ASP A 244 -13.67 -1.19 -9.12
CA ASP A 244 -14.91 -0.43 -9.05
C ASP A 244 -14.82 0.57 -7.89
N GLN A 245 -15.60 1.65 -7.98
CA GLN A 245 -15.53 2.73 -7.00
C GLN A 245 -16.24 2.40 -5.68
N GLY A 246 -17.03 1.33 -5.63
CA GLY A 246 -17.64 0.86 -4.38
C GLY A 246 -16.58 0.32 -3.42
N HIS A 247 -15.67 -0.52 -3.93
CA HIS A 247 -14.58 -1.09 -3.16
C HIS A 247 -13.49 -0.06 -2.81
N VAL A 248 -13.18 0.87 -3.73
CA VAL A 248 -12.26 1.99 -3.44
C VAL A 248 -12.73 2.78 -2.23
N GLN A 249 -13.99 3.22 -2.25
CA GLN A 249 -14.53 4.01 -1.15
C GLN A 249 -14.67 3.19 0.14
N LEU A 250 -14.99 1.89 0.05
CA LEU A 250 -14.98 1.00 1.20
C LEU A 250 -13.59 0.95 1.85
N GLY A 251 -12.54 0.62 1.10
CA GLY A 251 -11.19 0.50 1.67
C GLY A 251 -10.69 1.83 2.24
N LEU A 252 -10.95 2.95 1.56
CA LEU A 252 -10.67 4.28 2.09
C LEU A 252 -11.38 4.54 3.42
N GLY A 253 -12.67 4.19 3.52
CA GLY A 253 -13.46 4.29 4.74
C GLY A 253 -12.92 3.46 5.89
N GLU A 254 -12.46 2.24 5.62
CA GLU A 254 -11.89 1.36 6.65
C GLU A 254 -10.54 1.87 7.16
N PHE A 255 -9.65 2.32 6.26
CA PHE A 255 -8.39 2.95 6.67
C PHE A 255 -8.63 4.27 7.42
N ALA A 256 -9.63 5.06 7.03
CA ALA A 256 -10.01 6.27 7.76
C ALA A 256 -10.60 5.98 9.14
N GLY A 257 -11.41 4.92 9.28
CA GLY A 257 -11.92 4.46 10.57
C GLY A 257 -10.79 3.95 11.49
N ALA A 258 -9.85 3.19 10.95
CA ALA A 258 -8.66 2.78 11.69
C ALA A 258 -7.82 3.99 12.15
N ALA A 259 -7.58 4.95 11.25
CA ALA A 259 -6.89 6.20 11.58
C ALA A 259 -7.66 7.03 12.63
N GLN A 260 -8.99 7.00 12.61
CA GLN A 260 -9.85 7.67 13.60
C GLN A 260 -9.64 7.12 15.00
N ILE A 261 -9.60 5.79 15.14
CA ILE A 261 -9.33 5.13 16.43
C ILE A 261 -7.90 5.46 16.88
N ALA A 262 -6.92 5.32 15.97
CA ALA A 262 -5.53 5.60 16.26
C ALA A 262 -5.32 7.03 16.76
N TYR A 263 -5.93 8.02 16.10
CA TYR A 263 -5.85 9.43 16.47
C TYR A 263 -6.44 9.68 17.87
N THR A 264 -7.58 9.04 18.18
CA THR A 264 -8.22 9.16 19.50
C THR A 264 -7.32 8.64 20.63
N GLN A 265 -6.43 7.71 20.31
CA GLN A 265 -5.44 7.14 21.24
C GLN A 265 -4.05 7.80 21.14
N GLY A 266 -3.92 8.90 20.39
CA GLY A 266 -2.71 9.73 20.33
C GLY A 266 -1.77 9.43 19.16
N VAL A 267 -2.15 8.58 18.21
CA VAL A 267 -1.35 8.28 17.00
C VAL A 267 -1.94 8.99 15.79
N ASP A 268 -1.25 10.02 15.31
CA ASP A 268 -1.72 10.86 14.19
C ASP A 268 -1.39 10.25 12.81
N VAL A 269 -2.17 9.25 12.42
CA VAL A 269 -2.10 8.62 11.08
C VAL A 269 -2.55 9.56 9.97
N PHE A 270 -3.41 10.54 10.26
CA PHE A 270 -3.94 11.47 9.25
C PHE A 270 -2.85 12.35 8.64
N SER A 271 -1.86 12.77 9.43
CA SER A 271 -0.76 13.61 8.95
C SER A 271 0.35 12.87 8.19
N MET A 272 0.39 11.54 8.29
CA MET A 272 1.50 10.70 7.78
C MET A 272 1.66 10.75 6.25
N ALA A 273 2.91 10.68 5.80
CA ALA A 273 3.30 10.66 4.38
C ALA A 273 2.69 11.81 3.55
N ASP A 274 2.77 13.04 4.07
CA ASP A 274 2.13 14.26 3.52
C ASP A 274 0.61 14.12 3.36
N ASN A 275 -0.07 13.67 4.41
CA ASN A 275 -1.51 13.44 4.42
C ASN A 275 -1.97 12.44 3.34
N ARG A 276 -1.30 11.27 3.23
CA ARG A 276 -1.59 10.25 2.20
C ARG A 276 -3.06 9.84 2.15
N LEU A 277 -3.70 9.70 3.30
CA LEU A 277 -5.11 9.35 3.37
C LEU A 277 -5.99 10.45 2.76
N ALA A 278 -5.68 11.73 3.00
CA ALA A 278 -6.36 12.86 2.37
C ALA A 278 -6.21 12.82 0.85
N LEU A 279 -4.99 12.54 0.37
CA LEU A 279 -4.66 12.46 -1.04
C LEU A 279 -5.49 11.37 -1.76
N GLY A 280 -5.69 10.21 -1.13
CA GLY A 280 -6.52 9.13 -1.69
C GLY A 280 -8.00 9.49 -1.79
N TYR A 281 -8.54 10.11 -0.75
CA TYR A 281 -9.91 10.64 -0.74
C TYR A 281 -10.10 11.71 -1.81
N GLU A 282 -9.16 12.66 -1.91
CA GLU A 282 -9.24 13.78 -2.85
C GLU A 282 -9.14 13.28 -4.29
N TYR A 283 -8.23 12.35 -4.58
CA TYR A 283 -8.12 11.70 -5.89
C TYR A 283 -9.43 11.00 -6.29
N THR A 284 -10.01 10.23 -5.37
CA THR A 284 -11.22 9.43 -5.61
C THR A 284 -12.43 10.31 -5.79
N ALA A 285 -12.63 11.29 -4.90
CA ALA A 285 -13.71 12.26 -4.98
C ALA A 285 -13.64 13.05 -6.29
N ARG A 286 -12.45 13.49 -6.70
CA ARG A 286 -12.24 14.18 -7.99
C ARG A 286 -12.78 13.37 -9.17
N PHE A 287 -12.45 12.07 -9.26
CA PHE A 287 -13.00 11.18 -10.29
C PHE A 287 -14.53 11.00 -10.18
N LEU A 288 -15.05 10.83 -8.97
CA LEU A 288 -16.50 10.69 -8.75
C LEU A 288 -17.28 11.96 -9.10
N MET A 289 -16.63 13.13 -9.09
CA MET A 289 -17.18 14.42 -9.52
C MET A 289 -17.04 14.69 -11.03
N GLY A 290 -16.57 13.70 -11.81
CA GLY A 290 -16.56 13.76 -13.28
C GLY A 290 -15.21 14.14 -13.91
N GLU A 291 -14.17 14.34 -13.11
CA GLU A 291 -12.81 14.59 -13.60
C GLU A 291 -12.13 13.27 -14.01
N THR A 292 -11.04 13.36 -14.79
CA THR A 292 -10.30 12.20 -15.30
C THR A 292 -8.84 12.21 -14.84
N PRO A 293 -8.58 11.97 -13.53
CA PRO A 293 -7.20 11.94 -13.04
C PRO A 293 -6.41 10.81 -13.70
N HIS A 294 -5.10 11.01 -13.87
CA HIS A 294 -4.25 9.96 -14.41
C HIS A 294 -4.17 8.77 -13.44
N CYS A 295 -4.22 7.57 -14.01
CA CYS A 295 -4.16 6.29 -13.33
C CYS A 295 -3.19 5.36 -14.07
N TYR A 296 -2.41 4.59 -13.33
CA TYR A 296 -1.70 3.43 -13.85
C TYR A 296 -2.72 2.31 -14.07
N GLY A 297 -3.27 2.26 -15.29
CA GLY A 297 -4.42 1.43 -15.67
C GLY A 297 -5.66 2.27 -16.01
N LEU A 298 -6.76 1.62 -16.38
CA LEU A 298 -8.03 2.30 -16.63
C LEU A 298 -8.83 2.39 -15.34
N ILE A 299 -9.22 3.61 -14.94
CA ILE A 299 -10.13 3.78 -13.80
C ILE A 299 -11.49 3.16 -14.15
N SER A 300 -12.04 2.37 -13.23
CA SER A 300 -13.32 1.71 -13.43
C SER A 300 -14.49 2.67 -13.23
N GLU A 301 -15.41 2.70 -14.20
CA GLU A 301 -16.66 3.46 -14.13
C GLU A 301 -17.78 2.76 -13.33
N ARG A 302 -17.49 1.59 -12.74
CA ARG A 302 -18.49 0.81 -11.98
C ARG A 302 -18.68 1.36 -10.56
N ALA A 303 -19.91 1.23 -10.04
CA ALA A 303 -20.28 1.49 -8.64
C ALA A 303 -19.91 2.88 -8.10
N LYS A 304 -20.19 3.94 -8.87
CA LYS A 304 -19.84 5.34 -8.55
C LYS A 304 -20.75 6.03 -7.52
N THR A 305 -21.70 5.31 -6.91
CA THR A 305 -22.53 5.89 -5.85
C THR A 305 -21.66 6.30 -4.67
N LEU A 306 -21.76 7.56 -4.24
CA LEU A 306 -21.00 8.06 -3.11
C LEU A 306 -21.44 7.41 -1.80
N ARG A 307 -20.46 7.02 -0.99
CA ARG A 307 -20.67 6.58 0.39
C ARG A 307 -20.74 7.78 1.34
N ASP A 308 -21.24 7.57 2.56
CA ASP A 308 -21.42 8.64 3.55
C ASP A 308 -20.24 8.80 4.54
N ASP A 309 -19.15 8.07 4.32
CA ASP A 309 -17.94 8.04 5.16
C ASP A 309 -16.93 9.18 4.87
N TYR A 310 -17.30 10.18 4.07
CA TYR A 310 -16.46 11.35 3.76
C TYR A 310 -16.47 12.43 4.86
N GLU A 311 -17.54 12.52 5.66
CA GLU A 311 -17.74 13.65 6.58
C GLU A 311 -16.64 13.74 7.64
N TYR A 312 -16.24 12.62 8.25
CA TYR A 312 -15.17 12.64 9.24
C TYR A 312 -13.83 13.07 8.64
N VAL A 313 -13.49 12.54 7.46
CA VAL A 313 -12.24 12.85 6.77
C VAL A 313 -12.18 14.33 6.40
N TYR A 314 -13.25 14.86 5.78
CA TYR A 314 -13.36 16.28 5.46
C TYR A 314 -13.16 17.15 6.70
N ARG A 315 -13.90 16.88 7.78
CA ARG A 315 -13.85 17.70 9.00
C ARG A 315 -12.51 17.60 9.71
N HIS A 316 -11.87 16.43 9.67
CA HIS A 316 -10.57 16.23 10.28
C HIS A 316 -9.52 17.12 9.61
N TYR A 317 -9.39 17.03 8.29
CA TYR A 317 -8.43 17.82 7.53
C TYR A 317 -8.77 19.32 7.53
N ALA A 318 -10.05 19.68 7.45
CA ALA A 318 -10.46 21.08 7.58
C ALA A 318 -10.05 21.67 8.95
N ALA A 319 -10.17 20.90 10.04
CA ALA A 319 -9.74 21.33 11.37
C ALA A 319 -8.20 21.42 11.51
N MET A 320 -7.45 20.59 10.77
CA MET A 320 -6.00 20.72 10.64
C MET A 320 -5.59 21.94 9.81
N GLY A 321 -6.50 22.54 9.04
CA GLY A 321 -6.21 23.61 8.08
C GLY A 321 -5.73 23.11 6.71
N VAL A 322 -5.99 21.84 6.40
CA VAL A 322 -5.67 21.22 5.10
C VAL A 322 -6.88 21.31 4.18
N GLU A 323 -6.71 21.88 2.99
CA GLU A 323 -7.77 22.00 1.99
C GLU A 323 -8.00 20.68 1.25
N VAL A 324 -9.26 20.23 1.21
CA VAL A 324 -9.73 19.00 0.56
C VAL A 324 -11.03 19.26 -0.23
N PRO A 325 -11.00 20.11 -1.28
CA PRO A 325 -12.21 20.63 -1.92
C PRO A 325 -13.12 19.54 -2.52
N TYR A 326 -12.58 18.53 -3.19
CA TYR A 326 -13.40 17.45 -3.76
C TYR A 326 -13.94 16.51 -2.68
N THR A 327 -13.14 16.20 -1.66
CA THR A 327 -13.61 15.44 -0.48
C THR A 327 -14.74 16.19 0.24
N LYS A 328 -14.63 17.53 0.36
CA LYS A 328 -15.70 18.38 0.88
C LYS A 328 -16.95 18.29 0.03
N LEU A 329 -16.83 18.41 -1.30
CA LEU A 329 -17.97 18.29 -2.22
C LEU A 329 -18.66 16.92 -2.09
N ALA A 330 -17.88 15.84 -1.99
CA ALA A 330 -18.39 14.51 -1.74
C ALA A 330 -19.16 14.44 -0.42
N ALA A 331 -18.57 14.91 0.69
CA ALA A 331 -19.22 14.98 1.99
C ALA A 331 -20.52 15.79 1.94
N ASP A 332 -20.50 16.99 1.33
CA ASP A 332 -21.67 17.85 1.17
C ASP A 332 -22.81 17.16 0.41
N SER A 333 -22.48 16.44 -0.68
CA SER A 333 -23.47 15.80 -1.57
C SER A 333 -24.28 14.69 -0.91
N VAL A 334 -23.70 13.99 0.06
CA VAL A 334 -24.35 12.88 0.78
C VAL A 334 -24.90 13.28 2.15
N ARG A 335 -24.51 14.44 2.67
CA ARG A 335 -24.84 14.91 4.04
C ARG A 335 -26.34 14.90 4.37
N ASN A 336 -27.19 15.22 3.40
CA ASN A 336 -28.64 15.28 3.59
C ASN A 336 -29.29 13.88 3.73
N ASN A 337 -28.60 12.82 3.29
CA ASN A 337 -29.06 11.44 3.39
C ASN A 337 -28.30 10.65 4.46
N ALA A 338 -27.13 11.13 4.87
CA ALA A 338 -26.28 10.54 5.89
C ALA A 338 -26.87 10.67 7.31
N SER A 339 -26.65 9.67 8.16
CA SER A 339 -27.16 9.65 9.55
C SER A 339 -26.02 9.47 10.55
N ARG A 340 -25.65 8.22 10.86
CA ARG A 340 -24.63 7.87 11.86
C ARG A 340 -23.28 8.55 11.59
N SER A 341 -22.81 8.54 10.34
CA SER A 341 -21.54 9.13 9.91
C SER A 341 -21.40 10.62 10.28
N ILE A 342 -22.47 11.40 10.16
CA ILE A 342 -22.49 12.82 10.55
C ILE A 342 -22.29 12.96 12.06
N LEU A 343 -22.98 12.15 12.87
CA LEU A 343 -22.88 12.21 14.33
C LEU A 343 -21.52 11.71 14.84
N THR A 344 -21.01 10.63 14.26
CA THR A 344 -19.74 10.02 14.67
C THR A 344 -18.51 10.76 14.16
N SER A 345 -18.68 11.65 13.17
CA SER A 345 -17.63 12.56 12.70
C SER A 345 -17.29 13.67 13.69
N VAL A 346 -18.15 13.91 14.69
CA VAL A 346 -18.02 15.05 15.58
C VAL A 346 -16.79 14.91 16.48
N ARG A 347 -16.01 15.98 16.52
CA ARG A 347 -14.93 16.23 17.47
C ARG A 347 -15.22 17.53 18.20
N LYS A 348 -14.97 17.57 19.50
CA LYS A 348 -15.02 18.81 20.27
C LYS A 348 -14.05 19.82 19.66
N PRO A 349 -14.43 21.12 19.54
CA PRO A 349 -13.51 22.15 19.06
C PRO A 349 -12.19 22.15 19.84
N GLY A 350 -11.07 22.14 19.11
CA GLY A 350 -9.72 22.05 19.67
C GLY A 350 -9.19 20.64 19.94
N SER A 351 -10.00 19.58 19.77
CA SER A 351 -9.53 18.18 19.87
C SER A 351 -8.58 17.81 18.71
N ILE A 352 -8.77 18.43 17.55
CA ILE A 352 -7.86 18.31 16.42
C ILE A 352 -6.88 19.46 16.49
N LYS A 353 -5.59 19.14 16.53
CA LYS A 353 -4.53 20.16 16.57
C LYS A 353 -4.49 20.83 15.21
N SER A 354 -4.73 22.14 15.18
CA SER A 354 -4.43 22.94 14.00
C SER A 354 -2.92 23.18 13.92
N GLY A 355 -2.36 23.23 12.71
CA GLY A 355 -0.92 23.37 12.52
C GLY A 355 -0.57 23.81 11.10
N LYS A 356 0.72 24.02 10.84
CA LYS A 356 1.25 24.24 9.48
C LYS A 356 1.40 22.89 8.78
N TYR A 357 0.31 22.17 8.60
CA TYR A 357 0.33 20.92 7.84
C TYR A 357 0.58 21.22 6.36
N PRO A 358 1.35 20.38 5.65
CA PRO A 358 1.61 20.61 4.24
C PRO A 358 0.29 20.48 3.44
N PRO A 359 0.14 21.23 2.33
CA PRO A 359 -0.99 21.03 1.43
C PRO A 359 -0.91 19.63 0.80
N ILE A 360 -2.06 19.09 0.42
CA ILE A 360 -2.15 17.79 -0.26
C ILE A 360 -1.46 17.90 -1.61
N ARG A 361 -0.45 17.04 -1.83
CA ARG A 361 0.30 17.02 -3.07
C ARG A 361 0.62 15.60 -3.50
N ALA A 362 0.20 15.24 -4.70
CA ALA A 362 0.67 14.03 -5.35
C ALA A 362 2.19 14.12 -5.59
N SER A 363 2.90 13.04 -5.32
CA SER A 363 4.32 12.95 -5.68
C SER A 363 4.49 13.12 -7.19
N THR A 364 5.50 13.90 -7.58
CA THR A 364 5.92 14.06 -8.98
C THR A 364 7.21 13.28 -9.28
N ILE A 365 7.76 12.57 -8.29
CA ILE A 365 8.94 11.73 -8.45
C ILE A 365 8.51 10.43 -9.14
N GLY A 366 9.20 10.01 -10.20
CA GLY A 366 8.83 8.82 -10.98
C GLY A 366 7.50 8.93 -11.74
N TYR A 367 6.97 10.15 -11.93
CA TYR A 367 5.62 10.38 -12.42
C TYR A 367 5.57 11.46 -13.52
N ILE A 368 4.93 11.23 -14.68
CA ILE A 368 4.32 9.99 -15.17
C ILE A 368 5.42 9.13 -15.83
N ALA A 369 5.50 7.87 -15.46
CA ALA A 369 6.42 6.89 -16.03
C ALA A 369 5.66 5.82 -16.83
N GLY A 370 6.36 5.12 -17.71
CA GLY A 370 5.83 4.06 -18.56
C GLY A 370 5.39 4.53 -19.95
N ALA A 371 4.78 3.61 -20.69
CA ALA A 371 4.22 3.92 -21.99
C ALA A 371 3.04 4.88 -21.83
N LEU A 372 3.12 6.03 -22.51
CA LEU A 372 2.12 7.10 -22.40
C LEU A 372 0.92 6.81 -23.29
N ALA A 373 -0.24 7.39 -22.97
CA ALA A 373 -1.41 7.33 -23.84
C ALA A 373 -1.15 7.96 -25.22
N ILE A 374 -0.34 9.01 -25.25
CA ILE A 374 0.14 9.68 -26.46
C ILE A 374 1.65 9.90 -26.30
N PRO A 375 2.51 9.17 -27.01
CA PRO A 375 3.95 9.41 -27.00
C PRO A 375 4.30 10.80 -27.51
N ALA A 376 5.22 11.50 -26.83
CA ALA A 376 5.72 12.81 -27.30
C ALA A 376 6.70 12.69 -28.49
N THR A 377 7.16 11.47 -28.76
CA THR A 377 8.20 11.17 -29.74
C THR A 377 7.69 11.30 -31.17
N LYS A 378 8.38 12.07 -32.01
CA LYS A 378 8.11 12.10 -33.46
C LYS A 378 8.77 10.90 -34.14
N ILE A 379 7.96 10.01 -34.69
CA ILE A 379 8.43 8.86 -35.48
C ILE A 379 9.08 9.35 -36.80
N PRO A 380 10.29 8.86 -37.17
CA PRO A 380 10.93 9.17 -38.45
C PRO A 380 10.08 8.77 -39.65
N GLY A 381 10.16 9.54 -40.74
CA GLY A 381 9.39 9.26 -41.96
C GLY A 381 9.77 7.98 -42.68
N ASP A 382 11.00 7.49 -42.48
CA ASP A 382 11.54 6.25 -43.04
C ASP A 382 11.36 5.04 -42.12
N ALA A 383 10.60 5.17 -41.02
CA ALA A 383 10.33 4.07 -40.10
C ALA A 383 9.52 2.94 -40.77
N VAL A 384 9.88 1.70 -40.45
CA VAL A 384 9.11 0.51 -40.83
C VAL A 384 7.96 0.34 -39.85
N ARG A 385 6.72 0.45 -40.32
CA ARG A 385 5.52 0.28 -39.48
C ARG A 385 5.03 -1.16 -39.57
N VAL A 386 4.72 -1.73 -38.42
CA VAL A 386 4.26 -3.11 -38.26
C VAL A 386 2.91 -3.09 -37.58
N ALA A 387 1.87 -3.51 -38.29
CA ALA A 387 0.52 -3.64 -37.75
C ALA A 387 0.37 -4.95 -36.95
N PRO A 388 -0.59 -5.03 -36.00
CA PRO A 388 -0.96 -6.29 -35.36
C PRO A 388 -1.17 -7.42 -36.39
N GLY A 389 -0.58 -8.59 -36.13
CA GLY A 389 -0.61 -9.75 -37.02
C GLY A 389 0.51 -9.81 -38.07
N GLN A 390 1.28 -8.73 -38.24
CA GLN A 390 2.52 -8.74 -39.03
C GLN A 390 3.71 -9.17 -38.17
N SER A 391 4.75 -9.70 -38.82
CA SER A 391 5.94 -10.18 -38.11
C SER A 391 6.86 -9.02 -37.70
N LEU A 392 6.90 -8.72 -36.39
CA LEU A 392 7.89 -7.81 -35.81
C LEU A 392 9.32 -8.31 -36.02
N GLN A 393 9.55 -9.63 -35.91
CA GLN A 393 10.88 -10.21 -36.09
C GLN A 393 11.43 -9.93 -37.49
N GLN A 394 10.63 -10.15 -38.54
CA GLN A 394 11.06 -9.90 -39.92
C GLN A 394 11.41 -8.43 -40.16
N ALA A 395 10.64 -7.50 -39.58
CA ALA A 395 10.91 -6.07 -39.68
C ALA A 395 12.21 -5.68 -38.95
N LEU A 396 12.47 -6.27 -37.76
CA LEU A 396 13.71 -6.07 -37.02
C LEU A 396 14.92 -6.62 -37.76
N ASP A 397 14.84 -7.84 -38.29
CA ASP A 397 15.92 -8.47 -39.05
C ASP A 397 16.27 -7.64 -40.29
N ALA A 398 15.27 -7.11 -41.00
CA ALA A 398 15.47 -6.24 -42.15
C ALA A 398 16.06 -4.85 -41.79
N ALA A 399 15.85 -4.40 -40.55
CA ALA A 399 16.38 -3.12 -40.06
C ALA A 399 17.74 -3.26 -39.36
N ALA A 400 18.25 -4.47 -39.14
CA ALA A 400 19.50 -4.72 -38.41
C ALA A 400 20.67 -3.85 -38.92
N GLY A 401 21.38 -3.19 -38.00
CA GLY A 401 22.53 -2.34 -38.28
C GLY A 401 22.23 -1.01 -38.99
N SER A 402 20.98 -0.74 -39.36
CA SER A 402 20.62 0.42 -40.18
C SER A 402 20.30 1.69 -39.40
N LYS A 403 20.17 1.59 -38.07
CA LYS A 403 19.64 2.62 -37.15
C LYS A 403 18.19 3.02 -37.42
N ARG A 404 17.49 2.30 -38.30
CA ARG A 404 16.09 2.56 -38.63
C ARG A 404 15.16 2.17 -37.47
N TRP A 405 14.00 2.81 -37.48
CA TRP A 405 12.94 2.55 -36.52
C TRP A 405 12.02 1.46 -37.06
N VAL A 406 11.75 0.46 -36.24
CA VAL A 406 10.65 -0.48 -36.38
C VAL A 406 9.57 -0.05 -35.40
N VAL A 407 8.39 0.30 -35.90
CA VAL A 407 7.28 0.83 -35.12
C VAL A 407 6.16 -0.19 -35.06
N ALA A 408 5.97 -0.79 -33.90
CA ALA A 408 4.79 -1.59 -33.59
C ALA A 408 3.59 -0.65 -33.41
N GLN A 409 2.67 -0.65 -34.38
CA GLN A 409 1.49 0.21 -34.34
C GLN A 409 0.59 -0.16 -33.15
N ALA A 410 -0.27 0.77 -32.73
CA ALA A 410 -1.23 0.54 -31.65
C ALA A 410 -2.04 -0.76 -31.88
N GLY A 411 -2.17 -1.56 -30.82
CA GLY A 411 -2.85 -2.85 -30.83
C GLY A 411 -2.06 -3.96 -30.14
N LEU A 412 -2.65 -5.15 -30.11
CA LEU A 412 -2.06 -6.35 -29.54
C LEU A 412 -1.16 -7.07 -30.56
N HIS A 413 0.14 -7.11 -30.28
CA HIS A 413 1.14 -7.87 -31.03
C HIS A 413 1.45 -9.17 -30.28
N THR A 414 0.76 -10.24 -30.66
CA THR A 414 1.02 -11.58 -30.13
C THR A 414 2.31 -12.13 -30.73
N LEU A 415 3.31 -12.39 -29.88
CA LEU A 415 4.59 -12.95 -30.26
C LEU A 415 4.50 -14.48 -30.21
N PRO A 416 4.62 -15.20 -31.34
CA PRO A 416 4.55 -16.67 -31.36
C PRO A 416 5.80 -17.34 -30.79
N THR A 417 6.87 -16.56 -30.57
CA THR A 417 8.13 -16.97 -29.95
C THR A 417 8.85 -15.72 -29.45
N THR A 418 9.99 -15.89 -28.78
CA THR A 418 10.85 -14.80 -28.27
C THR A 418 11.27 -13.86 -29.41
N LEU A 419 11.08 -12.57 -29.21
CA LEU A 419 11.54 -11.52 -30.13
C LEU A 419 13.05 -11.27 -29.90
N LYS A 420 13.85 -11.45 -30.95
CA LYS A 420 15.30 -11.22 -30.93
C LYS A 420 15.61 -9.83 -31.46
N ILE A 421 16.27 -9.00 -30.67
CA ILE A 421 16.62 -7.63 -31.05
C ILE A 421 18.03 -7.63 -31.66
N PRO A 422 18.21 -7.23 -32.94
CA PRO A 422 19.53 -7.04 -33.53
C PRO A 422 20.14 -5.69 -33.13
N SER A 423 21.45 -5.55 -33.28
CA SER A 423 22.15 -4.28 -33.05
C SER A 423 21.73 -3.19 -34.03
N GLY A 424 21.86 -1.93 -33.63
CA GLY A 424 21.65 -0.77 -34.48
C GLY A 424 20.21 -0.59 -34.92
N VAL A 425 19.23 -0.75 -34.03
CA VAL A 425 17.79 -0.56 -34.31
C VAL A 425 17.07 0.17 -33.20
N THR A 426 15.98 0.85 -33.54
CA THR A 426 14.99 1.31 -32.56
C THR A 426 13.70 0.52 -32.73
N LEU A 427 13.25 -0.18 -31.69
CA LEU A 427 11.88 -0.69 -31.62
C LEU A 427 11.04 0.32 -30.83
N ALA A 428 10.02 0.86 -31.47
CA ALA A 428 9.11 1.84 -30.88
C ALA A 428 7.66 1.36 -30.94
N GLY A 429 6.83 1.84 -30.02
CA GLY A 429 5.38 1.73 -30.09
C GLY A 429 4.70 3.08 -30.30
N GLU A 430 3.36 3.04 -30.29
CA GLU A 430 2.47 4.20 -30.33
C GLU A 430 1.84 4.46 -28.95
N GLY A 431 2.52 4.03 -27.87
CA GLY A 431 2.15 4.28 -26.49
C GLY A 431 1.56 3.07 -25.77
N ILE A 432 0.77 3.32 -24.74
CA ILE A 432 0.14 2.30 -23.88
C ILE A 432 -0.74 1.31 -24.65
N GLN A 433 -1.19 1.68 -25.86
CA GLN A 433 -2.02 0.85 -26.72
C GLN A 433 -1.21 -0.17 -27.53
N THR A 434 0.11 0.02 -27.70
CA THR A 434 0.99 -0.98 -28.33
C THR A 434 1.38 -1.99 -27.26
N ILE A 435 0.81 -3.20 -27.33
CA ILE A 435 1.06 -4.27 -26.37
C ILE A 435 1.79 -5.40 -27.06
N LEU A 436 3.01 -5.69 -26.63
CA LEU A 436 3.74 -6.90 -27.01
C LEU A 436 3.41 -8.00 -26.00
N PHE A 437 2.83 -9.09 -26.49
CA PHE A 437 2.33 -10.18 -25.67
C PHE A 437 2.94 -11.50 -26.14
N LEU A 438 3.83 -12.09 -25.34
CA LEU A 438 4.35 -13.42 -25.64
C LEU A 438 3.24 -14.46 -25.45
N ASP A 439 2.92 -15.17 -26.54
CA ASP A 439 1.89 -16.20 -26.53
C ASP A 439 2.27 -17.30 -25.53
N PRO A 440 1.44 -17.59 -24.51
CA PRO A 440 1.69 -18.69 -23.57
C PRO A 440 1.86 -20.05 -24.26
N SER A 441 1.28 -20.25 -25.44
CA SER A 441 1.40 -21.49 -26.23
C SER A 441 2.76 -21.66 -26.91
N SER A 442 3.58 -20.60 -26.96
CA SER A 442 4.91 -20.63 -27.57
C SER A 442 5.90 -21.57 -26.86
N GLY A 443 5.66 -21.88 -25.58
CA GLY A 443 6.55 -22.71 -24.76
C GLY A 443 7.88 -22.05 -24.37
N VAL A 444 8.12 -20.81 -24.79
CA VAL A 444 9.32 -20.04 -24.41
C VAL A 444 9.03 -19.10 -23.25
N ARG A 445 10.07 -18.75 -22.48
CA ARG A 445 9.94 -17.94 -21.26
C ARG A 445 9.95 -16.44 -21.54
N ASP A 446 10.91 -15.98 -22.35
CA ASP A 446 11.27 -14.57 -22.44
C ASP A 446 10.60 -13.90 -23.64
N ALA A 447 10.01 -12.72 -23.42
CA ALA A 447 9.37 -11.98 -24.49
C ALA A 447 10.39 -11.38 -25.46
N ILE A 448 11.48 -10.81 -24.93
CA ILE A 448 12.52 -10.14 -25.72
C ILE A 448 13.91 -10.59 -25.25
N VAL A 449 14.79 -10.92 -26.21
CA VAL A 449 16.21 -11.23 -25.96
C VAL A 449 17.14 -10.52 -26.94
N SER A 450 18.43 -10.47 -26.64
CA SER A 450 19.46 -10.04 -27.59
C SER A 450 19.61 -11.05 -28.73
N ALA A 451 19.78 -10.58 -29.97
CA ALA A 451 20.05 -11.47 -31.10
C ALA A 451 21.48 -12.02 -31.09
N THR A 452 22.42 -11.27 -30.52
CA THR A 452 23.84 -11.62 -30.38
C THR A 452 24.38 -11.25 -28.99
N ASP A 453 25.49 -11.85 -28.58
CA ASP A 453 26.14 -11.61 -27.28
C ASP A 453 26.78 -10.21 -27.16
N ASP A 454 26.93 -9.51 -28.27
CA ASP A 454 27.55 -8.18 -28.41
C ASP A 454 26.53 -7.10 -28.84
N LEU A 455 25.26 -7.28 -28.48
CA LEU A 455 24.18 -6.34 -28.78
C LEU A 455 24.58 -4.88 -28.50
N HIS A 456 24.45 -4.01 -29.50
CA HIS A 456 24.78 -2.61 -29.34
C HIS A 456 23.86 -1.65 -30.11
N ASP A 457 23.80 -0.39 -29.66
CA ASP A 457 23.05 0.70 -30.30
C ASP A 457 21.56 0.39 -30.46
N VAL A 458 20.91 0.00 -29.37
CA VAL A 458 19.50 -0.39 -29.35
C VAL A 458 18.69 0.60 -28.53
N THR A 459 17.54 1.00 -29.07
CA THR A 459 16.52 1.73 -28.30
C THR A 459 15.20 0.97 -28.32
N LEU A 460 14.63 0.71 -27.14
CA LEU A 460 13.28 0.19 -26.95
C LEU A 460 12.44 1.30 -26.31
N ARG A 461 11.31 1.68 -26.92
CA ARG A 461 10.52 2.81 -26.41
C ARG A 461 9.02 2.79 -26.67
N ASP A 462 8.27 3.45 -25.77
CA ASP A 462 6.88 3.84 -25.98
C ASP A 462 5.91 2.65 -26.26
N PHE A 463 6.10 1.49 -25.61
CA PHE A 463 5.18 0.33 -25.68
C PHE A 463 5.11 -0.46 -24.37
N VAL A 464 4.13 -1.37 -24.29
CA VAL A 464 3.90 -2.27 -23.15
C VAL A 464 4.40 -3.67 -23.48
N ILE A 465 5.06 -4.32 -22.51
CA ILE A 465 5.29 -5.76 -22.49
C ILE A 465 4.38 -6.38 -21.42
N GLU A 466 3.53 -7.32 -21.83
CA GLU A 466 2.58 -8.00 -20.96
C GLU A 466 3.04 -9.43 -20.63
N GLY A 467 3.44 -9.64 -19.38
CA GLY A 467 3.94 -10.89 -18.83
C GLY A 467 2.88 -11.86 -18.28
N SER A 468 1.63 -11.42 -18.10
CA SER A 468 0.56 -12.30 -17.61
C SER A 468 0.05 -13.25 -18.70
N THR A 469 -0.55 -14.37 -18.35
CA THR A 469 -1.03 -15.39 -19.31
C THR A 469 -2.16 -14.94 -20.23
N GLN A 470 -2.67 -13.72 -20.09
CA GLN A 470 -3.75 -13.17 -20.91
C GLN A 470 -3.49 -11.68 -21.16
N PRO A 471 -3.73 -11.16 -22.38
CA PRO A 471 -3.36 -9.79 -22.72
C PRO A 471 -4.32 -8.74 -22.12
N GLU A 472 -5.53 -9.12 -21.73
CA GLU A 472 -6.50 -8.16 -21.20
C GLU A 472 -6.14 -7.74 -19.77
N THR A 473 -6.47 -6.51 -19.42
CA THR A 473 -6.41 -6.09 -18.02
C THR A 473 -7.56 -6.75 -17.24
N GLY A 474 -7.25 -7.35 -16.09
CA GLY A 474 -8.27 -7.91 -15.21
C GLY A 474 -9.24 -6.84 -14.71
N THR A 475 -10.49 -7.22 -14.46
CA THR A 475 -11.50 -6.32 -13.85
C THR A 475 -11.34 -6.18 -12.33
N ASP A 476 -10.39 -6.91 -11.76
CA ASP A 476 -9.92 -6.81 -10.38
C ASP A 476 -8.38 -6.78 -10.42
N PRO A 477 -7.73 -5.75 -9.88
CA PRO A 477 -6.27 -5.59 -9.88
C PRO A 477 -5.55 -6.77 -9.21
N ASN A 478 -6.20 -7.49 -8.30
CA ASN A 478 -5.63 -8.65 -7.64
C ASN A 478 -5.82 -9.96 -8.41
N SER A 479 -6.70 -10.01 -9.43
CA SER A 479 -7.04 -11.26 -10.13
C SER A 479 -5.93 -11.80 -11.04
N ARG A 480 -5.09 -10.91 -11.59
CA ARG A 480 -4.07 -11.27 -12.59
C ARG A 480 -2.64 -10.93 -12.15
N ARG A 481 -2.41 -10.78 -10.84
CA ARG A 481 -1.07 -10.51 -10.29
C ARG A 481 -0.11 -11.63 -10.63
N SER A 482 1.14 -11.27 -10.91
CA SER A 482 2.15 -12.24 -11.38
C SER A 482 2.38 -13.37 -10.38
N PHE A 483 2.28 -13.11 -9.06
CA PHE A 483 2.40 -14.16 -8.05
C PHE A 483 1.28 -15.18 -7.99
N ARG A 484 0.15 -14.94 -8.65
CA ARG A 484 -0.93 -15.93 -8.77
C ARG A 484 -0.73 -16.89 -9.94
N SER A 485 0.22 -16.59 -10.81
CA SER A 485 0.59 -17.43 -11.94
C SER A 485 1.77 -18.33 -11.59
N THR A 486 1.69 -19.59 -11.99
CA THR A 486 2.82 -20.54 -11.95
C THR A 486 3.61 -20.55 -13.26
N ALA A 487 3.12 -19.88 -14.31
CA ALA A 487 3.82 -19.80 -15.60
C ALA A 487 5.12 -19.04 -15.42
N ASN A 488 6.23 -19.54 -15.99
CA ASN A 488 7.52 -18.86 -15.96
C ASN A 488 7.64 -17.92 -17.17
N ARG A 489 7.61 -16.60 -16.95
CA ARG A 489 7.51 -15.59 -18.01
C ARG A 489 8.39 -14.39 -17.70
N GLY A 490 9.36 -14.13 -18.57
CA GLY A 490 10.28 -13.01 -18.50
C GLY A 490 9.91 -11.90 -19.47
N GLY A 491 10.24 -10.65 -19.12
CA GLY A 491 10.09 -9.52 -20.03
C GLY A 491 11.28 -9.44 -21.00
N ILE A 492 12.27 -8.61 -20.66
CA ILE A 492 13.46 -8.36 -21.49
C ILE A 492 14.69 -8.99 -20.85
N MET A 493 15.38 -9.88 -21.55
CA MET A 493 16.61 -10.54 -21.10
C MET A 493 17.76 -10.26 -22.06
N PHE A 494 18.60 -9.27 -21.74
CA PHE A 494 19.81 -8.95 -22.50
C PHE A 494 21.03 -9.43 -21.73
N LEU A 495 21.55 -10.59 -22.13
CA LEU A 495 22.58 -11.30 -21.38
C LEU A 495 23.79 -11.53 -22.28
N SER A 496 24.95 -11.13 -21.81
CA SER A 496 26.22 -11.48 -22.43
C SER A 496 27.08 -12.32 -21.50
N PRO A 497 27.80 -13.34 -22.00
CA PRO A 497 28.76 -14.10 -21.20
C PRO A 497 30.04 -13.30 -20.88
N ARG A 498 30.21 -12.10 -21.44
CA ARG A 498 31.39 -11.25 -21.23
C ARG A 498 30.98 -9.86 -20.74
N GLN A 499 31.64 -9.39 -19.69
CA GLN A 499 31.43 -8.03 -19.19
C GLN A 499 31.79 -6.99 -20.28
N GLY A 500 30.92 -6.00 -20.44
CA GLY A 500 31.10 -4.90 -21.39
C GLY A 500 30.96 -5.27 -22.87
N ALA A 501 30.49 -6.48 -23.20
CA ALA A 501 30.31 -6.90 -24.58
C ALA A 501 29.09 -6.25 -25.26
N MET A 502 28.04 -5.94 -24.49
CA MET A 502 26.91 -5.14 -24.99
C MET A 502 27.13 -3.65 -24.68
N ALA A 503 26.62 -2.76 -25.54
CA ALA A 503 26.82 -1.32 -25.37
C ALA A 503 25.64 -0.47 -25.85
N ASN A 504 25.46 0.74 -25.30
CA ASN A 504 24.52 1.74 -25.81
C ASN A 504 23.07 1.23 -25.87
N LEU A 505 22.55 0.76 -24.74
CA LEU A 505 21.20 0.20 -24.62
C LEU A 505 20.28 1.24 -23.97
N SER A 506 19.19 1.59 -24.63
CA SER A 506 18.23 2.60 -24.16
C SER A 506 16.82 2.05 -24.01
N PHE A 507 16.23 2.24 -22.84
CA PHE A 507 14.84 1.93 -22.51
C PHE A 507 14.13 3.24 -22.14
N ILE A 508 13.10 3.63 -22.89
CA ILE A 508 12.46 4.94 -22.75
C ILE A 508 10.95 4.82 -22.75
N ASN A 509 10.25 5.29 -21.72
CA ASN A 509 8.78 5.23 -21.64
C ASN A 509 8.24 3.81 -21.90
N LEU A 510 8.91 2.79 -21.38
CA LEU A 510 8.45 1.41 -21.49
C LEU A 510 7.64 1.04 -20.27
N THR A 511 6.56 0.29 -20.48
CA THR A 511 5.90 -0.43 -19.40
C THR A 511 6.20 -1.91 -19.52
N VAL A 512 6.78 -2.52 -18.49
CA VAL A 512 6.96 -3.98 -18.40
C VAL A 512 6.22 -4.44 -17.15
N ARG A 513 5.25 -5.33 -17.33
CA ARG A 513 4.36 -5.70 -16.23
C ARG A 513 3.99 -7.17 -16.20
N ASN A 514 3.63 -7.63 -15.00
CA ASN A 514 3.12 -8.96 -14.71
C ASN A 514 4.05 -10.12 -15.10
N CYS A 515 5.35 -9.87 -15.28
CA CYS A 515 6.33 -10.95 -15.51
C CYS A 515 6.54 -11.74 -14.22
N THR A 516 6.40 -13.06 -14.28
CA THR A 516 6.68 -13.91 -13.11
C THR A 516 8.18 -14.08 -12.87
N TYR A 517 8.99 -13.99 -13.91
CA TYR A 517 10.45 -13.87 -13.83
C TYR A 517 10.84 -12.39 -13.72
N ASN A 518 12.12 -12.05 -13.94
CA ASN A 518 12.54 -10.65 -14.05
C ASN A 518 11.69 -9.87 -15.08
N GLY A 519 11.36 -8.62 -14.77
CA GLY A 519 10.78 -7.69 -15.73
C GLY A 519 11.81 -7.35 -16.80
N VAL A 520 12.92 -6.75 -16.38
CA VAL A 520 14.09 -6.48 -17.22
C VAL A 520 15.35 -6.99 -16.54
N PHE A 521 16.14 -7.80 -17.25
CA PHE A 521 17.45 -8.27 -16.82
C PHE A 521 18.50 -7.92 -17.87
N VAL A 522 19.48 -7.10 -17.50
CA VAL A 522 20.66 -6.81 -18.32
C VAL A 522 21.92 -7.30 -17.60
N SER A 523 22.75 -8.09 -18.31
CA SER A 523 24.02 -8.61 -17.79
C SER A 523 25.16 -8.37 -18.77
N GLY A 524 26.24 -7.74 -18.32
CA GLY A 524 27.46 -7.57 -19.12
C GLY A 524 27.40 -6.42 -20.14
N ALA A 525 26.72 -5.32 -19.82
CA ALA A 525 26.55 -4.18 -20.72
C ALA A 525 27.24 -2.90 -20.22
N THR A 526 27.64 -2.02 -21.14
CA THR A 526 28.08 -0.65 -20.83
C THR A 526 27.12 0.38 -21.44
N GLN A 527 27.02 1.57 -20.84
CA GLN A 527 26.16 2.65 -21.35
C GLN A 527 24.69 2.23 -21.46
N VAL A 528 24.10 1.85 -20.31
CA VAL A 528 22.68 1.48 -20.21
C VAL A 528 21.87 2.66 -19.68
N THR A 529 20.85 3.08 -20.41
CA THR A 529 19.93 4.14 -20.01
C THR A 529 18.52 3.60 -19.84
N VAL A 530 17.92 3.82 -18.66
CA VAL A 530 16.51 3.54 -18.37
C VAL A 530 15.86 4.86 -17.95
N THR A 531 14.96 5.38 -18.79
CA THR A 531 14.35 6.70 -18.58
C THR A 531 12.85 6.62 -18.64
N SER A 532 12.18 7.10 -17.59
CA SER A 532 10.73 7.21 -17.54
C SER A 532 10.01 5.88 -17.81
N CYS A 533 10.59 4.75 -17.41
CA CYS A 533 9.98 3.44 -17.54
C CYS A 533 9.14 3.07 -16.31
N ASP A 534 8.10 2.27 -16.50
CA ASP A 534 7.26 1.68 -15.45
C ASP A 534 7.45 0.16 -15.47
N PHE A 535 8.28 -0.34 -14.55
CA PHE A 535 8.47 -1.77 -14.34
C PHE A 535 7.73 -2.13 -13.06
N THR A 536 6.56 -2.74 -13.21
CA THR A 536 5.64 -2.97 -12.10
C THR A 536 5.09 -4.39 -12.09
N GLU A 537 4.85 -4.96 -10.90
CA GLU A 537 4.27 -6.29 -10.75
C GLU A 537 5.13 -7.41 -11.38
N ASN A 538 6.46 -7.25 -11.43
CA ASN A 538 7.38 -8.28 -11.93
C ASN A 538 8.20 -8.93 -10.83
N GLY A 539 8.71 -10.14 -11.05
CA GLY A 539 9.55 -10.83 -10.08
C GLY A 539 8.75 -11.57 -9.01
N SER A 540 8.16 -12.69 -9.44
CA SER A 540 7.39 -13.61 -8.60
C SER A 540 8.31 -14.64 -7.90
N SER A 541 7.72 -15.65 -7.25
CA SER A 541 8.40 -16.78 -6.61
C SER A 541 8.49 -18.02 -7.51
N VAL A 542 8.45 -17.86 -8.84
CA VAL A 542 8.66 -18.99 -9.76
C VAL A 542 10.10 -19.52 -9.62
N VAL A 543 10.32 -20.77 -10.04
CA VAL A 543 11.65 -21.42 -9.98
C VAL A 543 12.73 -20.49 -10.56
N PRO A 544 13.86 -20.27 -9.84
CA PRO A 544 14.34 -21.03 -8.69
C PRO A 544 13.81 -20.62 -7.30
N GLY A 545 12.96 -19.60 -7.19
CA GLY A 545 12.37 -19.21 -5.91
C GLY A 545 12.25 -17.69 -5.72
N PRO A 546 11.72 -17.26 -4.56
CA PRO A 546 11.55 -15.84 -4.23
C PRO A 546 12.91 -15.13 -4.08
N LYS A 547 12.89 -13.79 -4.08
CA LYS A 547 14.05 -12.90 -3.88
C LYS A 547 15.11 -12.92 -4.99
N LEU A 548 14.92 -13.71 -6.04
CA LEU A 548 15.87 -13.85 -7.16
C LEU A 548 15.38 -13.19 -8.45
N GLN A 549 14.12 -12.74 -8.46
CA GLN A 549 13.47 -12.12 -9.60
C GLN A 549 13.00 -10.73 -9.19
N HIS A 550 13.14 -9.75 -10.08
CA HIS A 550 12.99 -8.33 -9.75
C HIS A 550 12.26 -7.56 -10.84
N ASN A 551 11.87 -6.32 -10.55
CA ASN A 551 11.43 -5.40 -11.60
C ASN A 551 12.57 -5.09 -12.58
N LEU A 552 13.73 -4.66 -12.03
CA LEU A 552 14.95 -4.42 -12.79
C LEU A 552 16.15 -5.09 -12.12
N LEU A 553 16.79 -6.01 -12.84
CA LEU A 553 18.05 -6.64 -12.46
C LEU A 553 19.15 -6.20 -13.41
N LEU A 554 20.24 -5.66 -12.85
CA LEU A 554 21.45 -5.34 -13.59
C LEU A 554 22.63 -6.05 -12.95
N THR A 555 23.38 -6.82 -13.74
CA THR A 555 24.63 -7.42 -13.27
C THR A 555 25.80 -7.16 -14.21
N HIS A 556 27.00 -6.97 -13.68
CA HIS A 556 28.20 -6.71 -14.49
C HIS A 556 28.02 -5.56 -15.50
N CYS A 557 27.25 -4.55 -15.13
CA CYS A 557 26.96 -3.39 -15.98
C CYS A 557 27.79 -2.18 -15.56
N GLU A 558 28.16 -1.34 -16.53
CA GLU A 558 28.96 -0.14 -16.30
C GLU A 558 28.32 1.09 -16.98
N ASN A 559 28.51 2.28 -16.43
CA ASN A 559 27.96 3.54 -16.97
C ASN A 559 26.43 3.48 -17.14
N VAL A 560 25.73 3.25 -16.04
CA VAL A 560 24.27 3.08 -16.05
C VAL A 560 23.57 4.33 -15.54
N LYS A 561 22.49 4.73 -16.22
CA LYS A 561 21.61 5.83 -15.81
C LYS A 561 20.17 5.38 -15.74
N ILE A 562 19.59 5.41 -14.54
CA ILE A 562 18.18 5.15 -14.26
C ILE A 562 17.56 6.46 -13.78
N LYS A 563 16.56 6.98 -14.50
CA LYS A 563 15.96 8.28 -14.18
C LYS A 563 14.46 8.31 -14.41
N GLY A 564 13.72 8.85 -13.43
CA GLY A 564 12.30 9.14 -13.62
C GLY A 564 11.43 7.89 -13.73
N CYS A 565 11.89 6.75 -13.22
CA CYS A 565 11.22 5.47 -13.40
C CYS A 565 10.27 5.15 -12.24
N ARG A 566 9.37 4.19 -12.49
CA ARG A 566 8.65 3.43 -11.48
C ARG A 566 9.19 2.01 -11.44
N LEU A 567 9.62 1.57 -10.27
CA LEU A 567 10.19 0.23 -10.03
C LEU A 567 9.44 -0.40 -8.85
N ASP A 568 8.17 -0.71 -9.10
CA ASP A 568 7.18 -0.87 -8.05
C ASP A 568 6.60 -2.28 -7.96
N THR A 569 6.18 -2.67 -6.77
CA THR A 569 5.33 -3.85 -6.58
C THR A 569 5.99 -5.14 -7.11
N SER A 570 7.29 -5.33 -6.94
CA SER A 570 7.90 -6.64 -7.21
C SER A 570 7.40 -7.65 -6.17
N PRO A 571 6.60 -8.68 -6.49
CA PRO A 571 5.86 -9.42 -5.45
C PRO A 571 6.73 -10.20 -4.47
N PHE A 572 7.89 -10.67 -4.91
CA PHE A 572 8.84 -11.41 -4.07
C PHE A 572 10.27 -10.90 -4.19
N GLY A 573 10.47 -9.76 -4.84
CA GLY A 573 11.78 -9.25 -5.20
C GLY A 573 11.98 -7.79 -4.87
N CYS A 574 13.07 -7.26 -5.40
CA CYS A 574 13.41 -5.84 -5.30
C CYS A 574 12.82 -5.04 -6.46
N GLY A 575 12.64 -3.74 -6.23
CA GLY A 575 12.39 -2.78 -7.31
C GLY A 575 13.61 -2.69 -8.24
N LEU A 576 14.79 -2.55 -7.64
CA LEU A 576 16.07 -2.55 -8.34
C LEU A 576 17.07 -3.47 -7.64
N SER A 577 17.77 -4.29 -8.41
CA SER A 577 18.89 -5.10 -7.93
C SER A 577 20.13 -4.86 -8.80
N LEU A 578 21.24 -4.49 -8.16
CA LEU A 578 22.54 -4.22 -8.76
C LEU A 578 23.56 -5.22 -8.21
N GLY A 579 24.15 -6.05 -9.08
CA GLY A 579 25.19 -7.01 -8.72
C GLY A 579 26.45 -6.83 -9.56
N HIS A 580 27.59 -6.56 -8.94
CA HIS A 580 28.86 -6.35 -9.67
C HIS A 580 28.80 -5.19 -10.70
N CYS A 581 28.04 -4.14 -10.42
CA CYS A 581 27.90 -2.99 -11.30
C CYS A 581 28.90 -1.87 -10.96
N LYS A 582 29.18 -1.00 -11.94
CA LYS A 582 30.05 0.17 -11.79
C LYS A 582 29.41 1.44 -12.35
N GLN A 583 29.64 2.57 -11.72
CA GLN A 583 29.23 3.89 -12.25
C GLN A 583 27.72 3.93 -12.56
N VAL A 584 26.90 3.63 -11.55
CA VAL A 584 25.43 3.60 -11.68
C VAL A 584 24.84 4.83 -11.02
N SER A 585 23.94 5.51 -11.72
CA SER A 585 23.14 6.61 -11.18
C SER A 585 21.65 6.24 -11.19
N VAL A 586 20.98 6.41 -10.06
CA VAL A 586 19.54 6.19 -9.88
C VAL A 586 18.93 7.47 -9.34
N SER A 587 18.06 8.12 -10.11
CA SER A 587 17.53 9.43 -9.75
C SER A 587 16.06 9.63 -10.06
N ALA A 588 15.40 10.48 -9.27
CA ALA A 588 14.04 10.96 -9.51
C ALA A 588 13.01 9.82 -9.76
N SER A 589 13.21 8.65 -9.16
CA SER A 589 12.39 7.45 -9.39
C SER A 589 11.53 7.10 -8.18
N GLU A 590 10.35 6.52 -8.43
CA GLU A 590 9.49 5.89 -7.42
C GLU A 590 9.87 4.41 -7.34
N ILE A 591 10.25 3.95 -6.15
CA ILE A 591 10.71 2.59 -5.89
C ILE A 591 9.96 2.08 -4.66
N ALA A 592 8.77 1.55 -4.90
CA ALA A 592 7.79 1.38 -3.84
C ALA A 592 7.09 0.03 -3.84
N ARG A 593 6.66 -0.40 -2.64
CA ARG A 593 5.75 -1.54 -2.43
C ARG A 593 6.32 -2.89 -2.88
N ASN A 594 7.64 -3.03 -2.93
CA ASN A 594 8.29 -4.28 -3.29
C ASN A 594 8.28 -5.28 -2.13
N GLY A 595 8.16 -6.58 -2.44
CA GLY A 595 8.12 -7.69 -1.49
C GLY A 595 9.47 -8.04 -0.87
N HIS A 596 10.53 -7.32 -1.25
CA HIS A 596 11.84 -7.38 -0.63
C HIS A 596 12.38 -5.96 -0.39
N TYR A 597 13.59 -5.63 -0.86
CA TYR A 597 14.15 -4.29 -0.74
C TYR A 597 13.62 -3.34 -1.82
N GLY A 598 13.67 -2.03 -1.57
CA GLY A 598 13.50 -1.06 -2.65
C GLY A 598 14.64 -1.19 -3.66
N ILE A 599 15.87 -0.97 -3.19
CA ILE A 599 17.11 -1.13 -3.95
C ILE A 599 18.05 -2.09 -3.22
N LEU A 600 18.55 -3.11 -3.93
CA LEU A 600 19.62 -3.99 -3.47
C LEU A 600 20.91 -3.68 -4.24
N VAL A 601 22.01 -3.49 -3.51
CA VAL A 601 23.35 -3.24 -4.04
C VAL A 601 24.32 -4.27 -3.48
N ALA A 602 24.86 -5.10 -4.38
CA ALA A 602 25.78 -6.18 -4.05
C ALA A 602 27.08 -6.04 -4.84
N GLU A 603 28.21 -6.12 -4.15
CA GLU A 603 29.56 -6.20 -4.77
C GLU A 603 29.81 -5.14 -5.86
N SER A 604 29.26 -3.93 -5.68
CA SER A 604 29.22 -2.88 -6.71
C SER A 604 30.03 -1.65 -6.30
N GLU A 605 30.43 -0.84 -7.28
CA GLU A 605 31.31 0.32 -7.09
C GLU A 605 30.78 1.59 -7.76
N ASP A 606 31.01 2.76 -7.14
CA ASP A 606 30.63 4.07 -7.67
C ASP A 606 29.13 4.17 -8.00
N ILE A 607 28.30 3.92 -6.98
CA ILE A 607 26.83 3.92 -7.10
C ILE A 607 26.29 5.20 -6.47
N THR A 608 25.41 5.91 -7.19
CA THR A 608 24.72 7.11 -6.69
C THR A 608 23.22 6.88 -6.73
N ILE A 609 22.57 6.96 -5.57
CA ILE A 609 21.12 6.86 -5.39
C ILE A 609 20.66 8.21 -4.84
N GLU A 610 19.98 9.01 -5.66
CA GLU A 610 19.62 10.38 -5.28
C GLU A 610 18.23 10.85 -5.69
N GLU A 611 17.60 11.69 -4.85
CA GLU A 611 16.32 12.35 -5.16
C GLU A 611 15.19 11.36 -5.53
N ASN A 612 15.22 10.14 -4.98
CA ASN A 612 14.19 9.12 -5.19
C ASN A 612 13.15 9.12 -4.07
N LEU A 613 11.97 8.57 -4.38
CA LEU A 613 10.98 8.16 -3.39
C LEU A 613 11.08 6.65 -3.21
N ILE A 614 11.44 6.21 -2.00
CA ILE A 614 11.62 4.80 -1.66
C ILE A 614 10.70 4.46 -0.48
N GLU A 615 9.59 3.77 -0.75
CA GLU A 615 8.54 3.60 0.27
C GLU A 615 7.86 2.23 0.32
N ALA A 616 7.32 1.88 1.48
CA ALA A 616 6.42 0.73 1.67
C ALA A 616 6.98 -0.62 1.19
N ASN A 617 8.30 -0.79 1.16
CA ASN A 617 8.93 -2.08 0.84
C ASN A 617 8.88 -3.01 2.07
N ASP A 618 8.77 -4.32 1.84
CA ASP A 618 8.66 -5.34 2.91
C ASP A 618 9.99 -5.59 3.65
N ARG A 619 11.09 -4.97 3.19
CA ARG A 619 12.37 -4.90 3.90
C ARG A 619 12.88 -3.46 3.89
N SER A 620 14.19 -3.29 3.99
CA SER A 620 14.84 -1.97 3.99
C SER A 620 14.66 -1.24 2.66
N GLY A 621 14.60 0.09 2.69
CA GLY A 621 14.47 0.90 1.49
C GLY A 621 15.66 0.71 0.54
N VAL A 622 16.88 0.89 1.08
CA VAL A 622 18.14 0.58 0.39
C VAL A 622 18.94 -0.42 1.21
N MET A 623 19.32 -1.53 0.59
CA MET A 623 20.22 -2.54 1.14
C MET A 623 21.54 -2.55 0.38
N MET A 624 22.65 -2.36 1.08
CA MET A 624 24.01 -2.60 0.59
C MET A 624 24.54 -3.87 1.28
N GLU A 625 24.41 -5.00 0.60
CA GLU A 625 24.79 -6.28 1.18
C GLU A 625 26.30 -6.55 1.04
N TYR A 626 26.79 -7.39 1.95
CA TYR A 626 28.14 -7.95 1.90
C TYR A 626 28.08 -9.43 1.55
N LEU A 627 28.77 -9.83 0.47
CA LEU A 627 28.92 -11.24 0.11
C LEU A 627 30.38 -11.68 0.25
N ASP A 628 31.32 -10.90 -0.27
CA ASP A 628 32.76 -11.18 -0.19
C ASP A 628 33.62 -9.90 -0.10
N LEU A 629 33.60 -9.05 -1.12
CA LEU A 629 34.36 -7.80 -1.09
C LEU A 629 33.54 -6.68 -0.45
N GLY A 630 32.22 -6.72 -0.57
CA GLY A 630 31.32 -5.64 -0.20
C GLY A 630 31.37 -4.48 -1.20
N SER A 631 30.33 -3.66 -1.17
CA SER A 631 30.22 -2.51 -2.08
C SER A 631 31.18 -1.37 -1.69
N ASN A 632 31.62 -0.59 -2.69
CA ASN A 632 32.57 0.52 -2.53
C ASN A 632 32.00 1.82 -3.13
N GLN A 633 32.25 2.96 -2.49
CA GLN A 633 31.85 4.28 -3.01
C GLN A 633 30.35 4.38 -3.38
N VAL A 634 29.48 3.92 -2.47
CA VAL A 634 28.03 4.08 -2.63
C VAL A 634 27.57 5.36 -1.94
N THR A 635 26.94 6.25 -2.70
CA THR A 635 26.32 7.49 -2.22
C THR A 635 24.80 7.35 -2.22
N VAL A 636 24.17 7.58 -1.07
CA VAL A 636 22.71 7.67 -0.90
C VAL A 636 22.38 9.07 -0.39
N GLN A 637 21.82 9.93 -1.23
CA GLN A 637 21.62 11.34 -0.87
C GLN A 637 20.30 11.96 -1.35
N GLY A 638 19.71 12.86 -0.57
CA GLY A 638 18.53 13.62 -1.02
C GLY A 638 17.28 12.77 -1.27
N ASN A 639 17.26 11.51 -0.85
CA ASN A 639 16.11 10.64 -1.06
C ASN A 639 15.06 10.85 0.03
N ARG A 640 13.80 10.67 -0.33
CA ARG A 640 12.72 10.46 0.63
C ARG A 640 12.51 8.96 0.82
N ILE A 641 12.85 8.47 2.00
CA ILE A 641 12.80 7.04 2.32
C ILE A 641 11.84 6.85 3.49
N GLN A 642 10.71 6.19 3.28
CA GLN A 642 9.64 6.19 4.27
C GLN A 642 8.81 4.92 4.35
N TYR A 643 8.38 4.57 5.55
CA TYR A 643 7.46 3.46 5.84
C TYR A 643 7.86 2.12 5.20
N ASN A 644 9.16 1.89 5.05
CA ASN A 644 9.70 0.58 4.74
C ASN A 644 9.68 -0.26 6.02
N GLN A 645 9.33 -1.55 5.92
CA GLN A 645 9.25 -2.41 7.11
C GLN A 645 10.63 -2.57 7.78
N GLY A 646 11.71 -2.54 6.99
CA GLY A 646 13.09 -2.52 7.46
C GLY A 646 13.63 -1.11 7.72
N PHE A 647 14.95 -0.95 7.69
CA PHE A 647 15.58 0.37 7.80
C PHE A 647 15.35 1.19 6.53
N GLY A 648 15.47 2.52 6.62
CA GLY A 648 15.54 3.34 5.44
C GLY A 648 16.79 2.99 4.60
N VAL A 649 17.95 2.94 5.26
CA VAL A 649 19.21 2.47 4.66
C VAL A 649 19.86 1.42 5.56
N GLU A 650 20.21 0.28 4.99
CA GLU A 650 20.93 -0.81 5.64
C GLU A 650 22.18 -1.16 4.84
N ALA A 651 23.32 -1.31 5.52
CA ALA A 651 24.60 -1.59 4.89
C ALA A 651 25.50 -2.46 5.76
N TYR A 652 26.23 -3.38 5.11
CA TYR A 652 27.24 -4.23 5.74
C TYR A 652 28.56 -4.12 4.99
N ALA A 653 29.65 -3.87 5.73
CA ALA A 653 31.02 -3.73 5.23
C ALA A 653 31.17 -2.80 3.99
N LEU A 654 30.37 -1.73 3.96
CA LEU A 654 30.42 -0.69 2.93
C LEU A 654 31.73 0.09 3.01
N LYS A 655 32.46 0.17 1.89
CA LYS A 655 33.72 0.93 1.80
C LYS A 655 33.46 2.31 1.21
N LYS A 656 33.98 3.37 1.84
CA LYS A 656 33.91 4.76 1.35
C LYS A 656 32.48 5.22 0.99
N GLY A 657 31.47 4.73 1.71
CA GLY A 657 30.08 5.11 1.50
C GLY A 657 29.75 6.49 2.04
N MET A 658 28.74 7.14 1.45
CA MET A 658 28.24 8.44 1.89
C MET A 658 26.72 8.45 1.95
N ILE A 659 26.16 8.61 3.15
CA ILE A 659 24.72 8.69 3.38
C ILE A 659 24.44 10.05 3.99
N LYS A 660 23.73 10.92 3.27
CA LYS A 660 23.53 12.32 3.69
C LYS A 660 22.25 12.91 3.13
N ASN A 661 21.65 13.85 3.85
CA ASN A 661 20.52 14.64 3.36
C ASN A 661 19.30 13.80 2.90
N ASN A 662 19.16 12.56 3.37
CA ASN A 662 17.94 11.79 3.14
C ASN A 662 16.90 12.17 4.20
N THR A 663 15.63 12.16 3.81
CA THR A 663 14.50 12.32 4.73
C THR A 663 13.96 10.95 5.07
N TYR A 664 13.94 10.62 6.37
CA TYR A 664 13.44 9.34 6.88
C TYR A 664 12.16 9.52 7.68
N GLU A 665 11.15 8.70 7.40
CA GLU A 665 9.91 8.68 8.17
C GLU A 665 9.39 7.24 8.31
N GLY A 666 9.14 6.78 9.54
CA GLY A 666 8.47 5.51 9.79
C GLY A 666 9.19 4.24 9.30
N ASN A 667 10.49 4.24 9.02
CA ASN A 667 11.22 3.03 8.65
C ASN A 667 11.82 2.33 9.87
N GLY A 668 11.48 1.05 10.06
CA GLY A 668 11.99 0.24 11.16
C GLY A 668 11.74 0.87 12.54
N SER A 669 12.44 0.38 13.57
CA SER A 669 12.21 0.80 14.97
C SER A 669 13.33 1.64 15.59
N SER A 670 14.43 1.87 14.86
CA SER A 670 15.56 2.66 15.37
C SER A 670 15.35 4.16 15.16
N ALA A 671 15.81 4.99 16.10
CA ALA A 671 15.67 6.45 16.01
C ALA A 671 16.34 7.06 14.77
N LYS A 672 17.46 6.47 14.31
CA LYS A 672 18.14 6.92 13.08
C LYS A 672 17.49 6.39 11.80
N GLN A 673 16.71 5.31 11.90
CA GLN A 673 16.15 4.59 10.75
C GLN A 673 17.21 4.09 9.76
N GLU A 674 18.47 4.01 10.18
CA GLU A 674 19.62 3.54 9.41
C GLU A 674 20.35 2.44 10.20
N LYS A 675 20.90 1.47 9.48
CA LYS A 675 21.79 0.44 10.03
C LYS A 675 23.02 0.28 9.16
N ILE A 676 24.10 0.98 9.52
CA ILE A 676 25.37 0.95 8.79
C ILE A 676 26.40 0.23 9.65
N SER A 677 26.81 -0.94 9.19
CA SER A 677 27.69 -1.84 9.93
C SER A 677 29.00 -2.07 9.19
N GLU A 678 30.12 -2.07 9.91
CA GLU A 678 31.43 -2.50 9.39
C GLU A 678 31.55 -4.03 9.33
N GLU A 679 30.56 -4.76 9.87
CA GLU A 679 30.56 -6.22 9.90
C GLU A 679 30.53 -6.82 8.50
N LYS A 680 31.45 -7.76 8.27
CA LYS A 680 31.47 -8.65 7.11
C LYS A 680 30.46 -9.77 7.29
N ARG A 681 29.18 -9.43 7.21
CA ARG A 681 28.06 -10.34 7.48
C ARG A 681 27.29 -10.63 6.21
N ILE A 682 27.22 -11.92 5.86
CA ILE A 682 26.29 -12.44 4.86
C ILE A 682 24.92 -12.61 5.54
N LEU A 683 23.87 -12.06 4.94
CA LEU A 683 22.50 -12.22 5.43
C LEU A 683 21.87 -13.45 4.77
N MET A 684 21.17 -14.28 5.56
CA MET A 684 20.42 -15.44 5.06
C MET A 684 18.89 -15.23 5.11
N GLU A 685 18.43 -14.01 5.40
CA GLU A 685 17.05 -13.71 5.83
C GLU A 685 16.04 -13.38 4.72
#